data_AF-A0A8B9C078-F1
#
_entry.id   AF-A0A8B9C078-F1
#
_cell.length_a   1.000
_cell.length_b   1.000
_cell.length_c   1.000
_cell.angle_alpha   90.00
_cell.angle_beta   90.00
_cell.angle_gamma   90.00
#
_symmetry.space_group_name_H-M   'P 1'
#
loop_
_entity.id
_entity.type
_entity.pdbx_description
1 polymer ?
#
loop_
_entity_poly.entity_id
_entity_poly.type
_entity_poly.pdbx_seq_one_letter_code
_entity_poly.pdbx_strand_id
1 'polypeptide(L)'
;MSEVQGTVEFSVELHKFHNVDLFQRGYYQIRAGLKIPSRIPHRLFATIAGQTGDSSLCSACVHENNVYSRIFQILYRNEEIILNESMNFRVHLLLDGERVEDALSEADFQLKLDLHFTDSEQQDVPAIPMISSRTLCLHFHPRRGLHHHVPVMFDYFHLSVISVTVHASLVALHQPLISFARPGKGSWLGKGNLDTGPDQSSMSLENLVFGAGYCKPTSSEHAYKWHKDLCLLLLNAQRGLHMYYTLIMKEIPDLPQLKLEEFSTEDTLSQLCTELQLLSNPEKIAEQISKDLAWLCSHLLALWTQFLEVATLHPEVTAYLTQEHHMLRVRRFSEAFFYTEHQKLAVLTFQEGLIQSHGQISTEIRNSDYFTSMPPLPAECLDIDGDWNTLPVIFEDRYMDLPCKDNISEFQSLESNGECSLKTPRANNYLDKSTEKFDACIKDPKGKPKPDSFEIEQGFYTDIRVTGEESFSQSIKVLPDTCNPVSAASETSTEFGSMQGECGRSLADESQVVYTEMQGLQEIELNDSPASADPASGSYQDEYPQEPEMTTEGVALESRKAVDVVNLSVSCTATCLPFSSVLKETPAMVGFSAKQAVFPITRQPLGSFGVVSSNSNEVDEEANERIFYQAKEKFKKEMKIEGFLYSDLSVLASDIPYFPPEEEEENLEDGIHLVVCVHGLDGNSADLRLVKTFIELGLPGGKLDFLMSERNQTDTFADFDTMTDRLLDEIIQHIQLYNLSISRISFIGHSLGNVIIRSVLTRPRFRYYLNKLHTFLSLSGPHLGTLYNNSTLVSTGLWLMQKLKKSGSLLQLTFRDNADLRKCFLYQLSQKTGLQYFKNVVLVASPQDRYVPFHSARIEMCKNALKDRHTGPVYAEMINNLLQPLIGAKDCTLIRHNVFHALPNTANTLIGRAAHIAVLDSELFLEKFFLVAGLNYFK
;
A
#
# COMPACT_ATOMS: atom_id res chain seq x y z
N MET A 1 -9.91 -40.83 -22.90
CA MET A 1 -9.58 -39.47 -23.37
C MET A 1 -8.95 -38.74 -22.19
N SER A 2 -7.66 -38.43 -22.22
CA SER A 2 -6.93 -37.86 -21.06
C SER A 2 -6.82 -36.33 -21.09
N GLU A 3 -7.07 -35.68 -22.22
CA GLU A 3 -6.90 -34.24 -22.40
C GLU A 3 -8.23 -33.58 -22.81
N VAL A 4 -8.49 -32.38 -22.29
CA VAL A 4 -9.67 -31.53 -22.57
C VAL A 4 -9.17 -30.17 -23.06
N GLN A 5 -9.82 -29.59 -24.07
CA GLN A 5 -9.61 -28.20 -24.43
C GLN A 5 -10.59 -27.32 -23.66
N GLY A 6 -10.11 -26.57 -22.69
CA GLY A 6 -10.87 -25.51 -22.01
C GLY A 6 -10.75 -24.18 -22.73
N THR A 7 -11.84 -23.40 -22.77
CA THR A 7 -11.84 -22.04 -23.33
C THR A 7 -12.34 -21.06 -22.29
N VAL A 8 -11.49 -20.09 -21.93
CA VAL A 8 -11.81 -18.98 -21.04
C VAL A 8 -11.78 -17.68 -21.84
N GLU A 9 -12.77 -16.83 -21.63
CA GLU A 9 -12.82 -15.50 -22.22
C GLU A 9 -12.65 -14.44 -21.15
N PHE A 10 -11.85 -13.41 -21.43
CA PHE A 10 -11.66 -12.22 -20.61
C PHE A 10 -12.09 -11.00 -21.44
N SER A 11 -13.04 -10.22 -20.93
CA SER A 11 -13.33 -8.86 -21.38
C SER A 11 -12.67 -7.88 -20.42
N VAL A 12 -11.72 -7.10 -20.93
CA VAL A 12 -10.94 -6.11 -20.19
C VAL A 12 -11.35 -4.72 -20.69
N GLU A 13 -11.80 -3.88 -19.77
CA GLU A 13 -12.39 -2.59 -20.07
C GLU A 13 -11.51 -1.48 -19.52
N LEU A 14 -11.06 -0.58 -20.40
CA LEU A 14 -10.34 0.63 -20.03
C LEU A 14 -11.33 1.80 -20.01
N HIS A 15 -11.65 2.31 -18.82
CA HIS A 15 -12.68 3.36 -18.68
C HIS A 15 -12.08 4.76 -18.79
N LYS A 16 -11.24 5.13 -17.82
CA LYS A 16 -10.75 6.50 -17.65
C LYS A 16 -9.30 6.49 -17.19
N PHE A 17 -8.48 7.33 -17.81
CA PHE A 17 -7.11 7.60 -17.42
C PHE A 17 -7.04 8.93 -16.66
N HIS A 18 -6.46 8.92 -15.46
CA HIS A 18 -6.30 10.08 -14.60
C HIS A 18 -4.82 10.45 -14.54
N ASN A 19 -4.48 11.64 -15.04
CA ASN A 19 -3.16 12.22 -14.85
C ASN A 19 -3.06 12.85 -13.45
N VAL A 20 -2.50 12.12 -12.50
CA VAL A 20 -2.33 12.62 -11.13
C VAL A 20 -1.16 13.62 -11.05
N ASP A 21 0.02 13.23 -11.57
CA ASP A 21 1.20 14.12 -11.60
C ASP A 21 2.29 13.67 -12.60
N LEU A 22 1.93 13.46 -13.87
CA LEU A 22 2.89 13.17 -14.94
C LEU A 22 3.80 14.38 -15.20
N PHE A 23 5.11 14.14 -15.23
CA PHE A 23 6.12 15.18 -15.48
C PHE A 23 6.16 15.69 -16.92
N GLN A 24 5.76 14.84 -17.87
CA GLN A 24 5.91 15.09 -19.30
C GLN A 24 4.54 15.36 -19.91
N ARG A 25 4.47 16.37 -20.78
CA ARG A 25 3.33 16.59 -21.65
C ARG A 25 3.60 15.91 -22.97
N GLY A 26 2.57 15.34 -23.58
CA GLY A 26 2.73 14.63 -24.85
C GLY A 26 1.66 13.57 -25.02
N TYR A 27 2.00 12.55 -25.80
CA TYR A 27 1.08 11.50 -26.20
C TYR A 27 1.38 10.21 -25.46
N TYR A 28 0.31 9.61 -24.95
CA TYR A 28 0.35 8.41 -24.15
C TYR A 28 -0.50 7.31 -24.80
N GLN A 29 -0.13 6.07 -24.49
CA GLN A 29 -0.87 4.88 -24.93
C GLN A 29 -0.77 3.80 -23.85
N ILE A 30 -1.87 3.08 -23.62
CA ILE A 30 -1.89 1.88 -22.79
C ILE A 30 -1.84 0.67 -23.70
N ARG A 31 -0.95 -0.27 -23.40
CA ARG A 31 -0.92 -1.59 -24.07
C ARG A 31 -1.26 -2.67 -23.05
N ALA A 32 -2.28 -3.46 -23.36
CA ALA A 32 -2.75 -4.56 -22.54
C ALA A 32 -2.34 -5.90 -23.15
N GLY A 33 -1.75 -6.78 -22.34
CA GLY A 33 -1.37 -8.13 -22.75
C GLY A 33 -1.77 -9.16 -21.69
N LEU A 34 -2.45 -10.22 -22.11
CA LEU A 34 -2.79 -11.35 -21.23
C LEU A 34 -1.70 -12.42 -21.31
N LYS A 35 -1.12 -12.78 -20.18
CA LYS A 35 -0.10 -13.82 -20.04
C LYS A 35 -0.68 -15.04 -19.34
N ILE A 36 -0.28 -16.21 -19.83
CA ILE A 36 -0.65 -17.52 -19.28
C ILE A 36 0.64 -18.30 -19.02
N PRO A 37 0.73 -19.09 -17.94
CA PRO A 37 1.95 -19.83 -17.62
C PRO A 37 2.33 -20.81 -18.74
N SER A 38 3.60 -20.81 -19.13
CA SER A 38 4.13 -21.68 -20.20
C SER A 38 4.00 -23.18 -19.92
N ARG A 39 3.77 -23.57 -18.65
CA ARG A 39 3.50 -24.95 -18.24
C ARG A 39 2.18 -25.51 -18.78
N ILE A 40 1.21 -24.65 -19.10
CA ILE A 40 -0.07 -25.05 -19.68
C ILE A 40 0.00 -24.80 -21.18
N PRO A 41 -0.06 -25.83 -22.05
CA PRO A 41 -0.10 -25.61 -23.49
C PRO A 41 -1.36 -24.82 -23.85
N HIS A 42 -1.21 -23.68 -24.52
CA HIS A 42 -2.31 -22.76 -24.75
C HIS A 42 -2.21 -22.04 -26.10
N ARG A 43 -3.34 -21.45 -26.52
CA ARG A 43 -3.42 -20.48 -27.61
C ARG A 43 -4.23 -19.28 -27.15
N LEU A 44 -3.70 -18.08 -27.40
CA LEU A 44 -4.32 -16.81 -27.04
C LEU A 44 -4.74 -16.08 -28.31
N PHE A 45 -5.93 -15.51 -28.30
CA PHE A 45 -6.45 -14.62 -29.34
C PHE A 45 -6.93 -13.32 -28.68
N ALA A 46 -6.51 -12.18 -29.21
CA ALA A 46 -6.96 -10.87 -28.76
C ALA A 46 -7.79 -10.18 -29.84
N THR A 47 -8.86 -9.51 -29.44
CA THR A 47 -9.79 -8.79 -30.32
C THR A 47 -10.30 -7.52 -29.63
N ILE A 48 -10.79 -6.55 -30.40
CA ILE A 48 -11.37 -5.30 -29.88
C ILE A 48 -12.87 -5.30 -30.19
N ALA A 49 -13.70 -4.95 -29.21
CA ALA A 49 -15.13 -4.83 -29.42
C ALA A 49 -15.47 -3.60 -30.29
N GLY A 50 -16.36 -3.75 -31.28
CA GLY A 50 -16.96 -2.62 -32.01
C GLY A 50 -16.26 -2.09 -33.26
N GLN A 51 -15.16 -2.69 -33.75
CA GLN A 51 -14.54 -2.22 -35.00
C GLN A 51 -15.31 -2.67 -36.26
N THR A 52 -15.88 -1.69 -36.96
CA THR A 52 -16.31 -1.79 -38.35
C THR A 52 -15.31 -1.03 -39.23
N GLY A 53 -14.42 -1.75 -39.91
CA GLY A 53 -13.82 -1.37 -41.19
C GLY A 53 -12.77 -0.24 -41.29
N ASP A 54 -12.77 0.80 -40.45
CA ASP A 54 -11.92 1.99 -40.69
C ASP A 54 -10.78 2.13 -39.67
N SER A 55 -9.59 1.62 -40.03
CA SER A 55 -8.38 1.78 -39.22
C SER A 55 -7.76 3.16 -39.43
N SER A 56 -8.02 4.09 -38.52
CA SER A 56 -7.19 5.29 -38.37
C SER A 56 -5.92 4.94 -37.58
N LEU A 57 -4.80 5.63 -37.81
CA LEU A 57 -3.54 5.40 -37.07
C LEU A 57 -3.66 5.67 -35.56
N CYS A 58 -4.75 6.30 -35.11
CA CYS A 58 -5.02 6.65 -33.72
C CYS A 58 -6.09 5.77 -33.05
N SER A 59 -6.70 4.79 -33.74
CA SER A 59 -7.67 3.88 -33.12
C SER A 59 -6.98 2.72 -32.40
N ALA A 60 -7.63 2.18 -31.38
CA ALA A 60 -7.18 0.95 -30.72
C ALA A 60 -6.87 -0.15 -31.75
N CYS A 61 -5.83 -0.95 -31.53
CA CYS A 61 -5.43 -1.99 -32.48
C CYS A 61 -4.87 -3.23 -31.80
N VAL A 62 -4.85 -4.37 -32.51
CA VAL A 62 -4.27 -5.61 -32.01
C VAL A 62 -2.92 -5.85 -32.69
N HIS A 63 -1.88 -6.07 -31.89
CA HIS A 63 -0.55 -6.39 -32.37
C HIS A 63 0.06 -7.52 -31.54
N GLU A 64 0.41 -8.64 -32.17
CA GLU A 64 1.00 -9.81 -31.52
C GLU A 64 0.24 -10.30 -30.26
N ASN A 65 -1.09 -10.36 -30.34
CA ASN A 65 -2.01 -10.71 -29.23
C ASN A 65 -2.01 -9.72 -28.04
N ASN A 66 -1.37 -8.57 -28.17
CA ASN A 66 -1.55 -7.44 -27.28
C ASN A 66 -2.55 -6.47 -27.89
N VAL A 67 -3.34 -5.80 -27.05
CA VAL A 67 -4.31 -4.79 -27.46
C VAL A 67 -3.80 -3.42 -27.07
N TYR A 68 -3.71 -2.53 -28.03
CA TYR A 68 -3.19 -1.19 -27.86
C TYR A 68 -4.39 -0.26 -27.81
N SER A 69 -4.45 0.61 -26.80
CA SER A 69 -5.47 1.66 -26.73
C SER A 69 -5.28 2.66 -27.86
N ARG A 70 -6.28 3.53 -28.07
CA ARG A 70 -6.03 4.77 -28.79
C ARG A 70 -4.90 5.56 -28.13
N ILE A 71 -4.17 6.31 -28.95
CA ILE A 71 -3.22 7.31 -28.43
C ILE A 71 -4.04 8.49 -27.90
N PHE A 72 -3.64 9.04 -26.76
CA PHE A 72 -4.30 10.19 -26.15
C PHE A 72 -3.26 11.21 -25.66
N GLN A 73 -3.61 12.49 -25.73
CA GLN A 73 -2.72 13.58 -25.33
C GLN A 73 -2.99 13.98 -23.88
N ILE A 74 -1.93 14.27 -23.14
CA ILE A 74 -1.98 14.87 -21.80
C ILE A 74 -1.29 16.23 -21.85
N LEU A 75 -2.01 17.26 -21.42
CA LEU A 75 -1.60 18.66 -21.46
C LEU A 75 -1.50 19.28 -20.07
N TYR A 76 -2.40 18.89 -19.17
CA TYR A 76 -2.53 19.51 -17.85
C TYR A 76 -2.38 18.48 -16.74
N ARG A 77 -1.99 18.95 -15.55
CA ARG A 77 -2.01 18.16 -14.31
C ARG A 77 -3.46 17.98 -13.85
N ASN A 78 -3.77 16.85 -13.22
CA ASN A 78 -5.12 16.48 -12.79
C ASN A 78 -6.12 16.42 -13.96
N GLU A 79 -5.63 16.04 -15.15
CA GLU A 79 -6.46 15.87 -16.35
C GLU A 79 -7.02 14.45 -16.41
N GLU A 80 -8.29 14.33 -16.80
CA GLU A 80 -8.97 13.06 -16.98
C GLU A 80 -9.29 12.80 -18.45
N ILE A 81 -8.94 11.61 -18.93
CA ILE A 81 -9.17 11.18 -20.30
C ILE A 81 -10.08 9.95 -20.29
N ILE A 82 -11.27 10.09 -20.91
CA ILE A 82 -12.20 8.98 -21.09
C ILE A 82 -11.72 8.12 -22.28
N LEU A 83 -11.46 6.84 -22.04
CA LEU A 83 -11.09 5.86 -23.06
C LEU A 83 -12.31 5.05 -23.50
N ASN A 84 -13.01 4.42 -22.56
CA ASN A 84 -14.16 3.53 -22.78
C ASN A 84 -13.91 2.49 -23.89
N GLU A 85 -12.81 1.76 -23.79
CA GLU A 85 -12.42 0.73 -24.75
C GLU A 85 -12.54 -0.67 -24.13
N SER A 86 -13.16 -1.62 -24.85
CA SER A 86 -13.28 -3.02 -24.43
C SER A 86 -12.40 -3.93 -25.29
N MET A 87 -11.58 -4.73 -24.61
CA MET A 87 -10.57 -5.62 -25.16
C MET A 87 -10.93 -7.05 -24.79
N ASN A 88 -11.06 -7.94 -25.77
CA ASN A 88 -11.46 -9.32 -25.54
C ASN A 88 -10.29 -10.28 -25.80
N PHE A 89 -9.93 -11.07 -24.79
CA PHE A 89 -8.93 -12.12 -24.86
C PHE A 89 -9.60 -13.49 -24.74
N ARG A 90 -9.43 -14.34 -25.75
CA ARG A 90 -9.90 -15.72 -25.75
C ARG A 90 -8.71 -16.66 -25.59
N VAL A 91 -8.73 -17.46 -24.54
CA VAL A 91 -7.66 -18.41 -24.19
C VAL A 91 -8.17 -19.83 -24.37
N HIS A 92 -7.52 -20.61 -25.23
CA HIS A 92 -7.71 -22.06 -25.30
C HIS A 92 -6.58 -22.77 -24.57
N LEU A 93 -6.92 -23.61 -23.60
CA LEU A 93 -6.00 -24.32 -22.72
C LEU A 93 -6.14 -25.83 -22.96
N LEU A 94 -5.02 -26.54 -23.06
CA LEU A 94 -5.01 -27.99 -23.05
C LEU A 94 -4.84 -28.47 -21.61
N LEU A 95 -5.88 -29.07 -21.06
CA LEU A 95 -6.02 -29.43 -19.65
C LEU A 95 -6.05 -30.95 -19.46
N ASP A 96 -5.63 -31.41 -18.28
CA ASP A 96 -5.86 -32.79 -17.85
C ASP A 96 -7.35 -33.00 -17.57
N GLY A 97 -7.94 -33.99 -18.24
CA GLY A 97 -9.37 -34.28 -18.14
C GLY A 97 -9.83 -34.70 -16.74
N GLU A 98 -8.94 -35.15 -15.87
CA GLU A 98 -9.27 -35.53 -14.48
C GLU A 98 -9.16 -34.36 -13.50
N ARG A 99 -8.49 -33.26 -13.89
CA ARG A 99 -8.21 -32.10 -13.02
C ARG A 99 -8.57 -30.76 -13.68
N VAL A 100 -9.62 -30.74 -14.50
CA VAL A 100 -10.00 -29.53 -15.27
C VAL A 100 -10.30 -28.34 -14.36
N GLU A 101 -11.09 -28.54 -13.30
CA GLU A 101 -11.45 -27.47 -12.36
C GLU A 101 -10.22 -26.95 -11.61
N ASP A 102 -9.45 -27.83 -10.96
CA ASP A 102 -8.20 -27.46 -10.29
C ASP A 102 -7.23 -26.73 -11.22
N ALA A 103 -7.02 -27.25 -12.43
CA ALA A 103 -6.05 -26.70 -13.36
C ALA A 103 -6.42 -25.30 -13.85
N LEU A 104 -7.72 -24.99 -13.96
CA LEU A 104 -8.22 -23.66 -14.28
C LEU A 104 -8.13 -22.71 -13.08
N SER A 105 -8.44 -23.17 -11.86
CA SER A 105 -8.31 -22.37 -10.64
C SER A 105 -6.86 -22.07 -10.27
N GLU A 106 -5.94 -23.02 -10.51
CA GLU A 106 -4.50 -22.88 -10.29
C GLU A 106 -3.79 -22.15 -11.46
N ALA A 107 -4.50 -21.76 -12.51
CA ALA A 107 -3.91 -21.06 -13.64
C ALA A 107 -3.62 -19.59 -13.27
N ASP A 108 -2.34 -19.24 -13.26
CA ASP A 108 -1.85 -17.89 -12.96
C ASP A 108 -2.00 -16.98 -14.18
N PHE A 109 -3.24 -16.53 -14.43
CA PHE A 109 -3.54 -15.56 -15.48
C PHE A 109 -3.05 -14.17 -15.05
N GLN A 110 -2.29 -13.51 -15.92
CA GLN A 110 -1.72 -12.20 -15.62
C GLN A 110 -2.06 -11.19 -16.71
N LEU A 111 -2.68 -10.07 -16.34
CA LEU A 111 -2.92 -8.94 -17.23
C LEU A 111 -1.80 -7.91 -17.04
N LYS A 112 -0.97 -7.72 -18.06
CA LYS A 112 0.07 -6.71 -18.10
C LYS A 112 -0.46 -5.44 -18.76
N LEU A 113 -0.30 -4.31 -18.08
CA LEU A 113 -0.66 -2.97 -18.55
C LEU A 113 0.60 -2.12 -18.63
N ASP A 114 0.93 -1.69 -19.84
CA ASP A 114 2.13 -0.93 -20.13
C ASP A 114 1.76 0.48 -20.57
N LEU A 115 2.27 1.47 -19.82
CA LEU A 115 2.17 2.88 -20.16
C LEU A 115 3.32 3.25 -21.10
N HIS A 116 2.97 3.78 -22.26
CA HIS A 116 3.89 4.23 -23.29
C HIS A 116 3.78 5.75 -23.48
N PHE A 117 4.89 6.38 -23.87
CA PHE A 117 4.95 7.83 -24.06
C PHE A 117 5.76 8.20 -25.31
N THR A 118 5.29 9.22 -26.02
CA THR A 118 6.02 9.90 -27.10
C THR A 118 5.70 11.39 -27.11
N ASP A 119 6.66 12.19 -27.57
CA ASP A 119 6.51 13.62 -27.82
C ASP A 119 5.90 13.94 -29.19
N SER A 120 5.78 12.94 -30.08
CA SER A 120 5.31 13.10 -31.46
C SER A 120 4.06 12.30 -31.76
N GLU A 121 3.09 12.93 -32.42
CA GLU A 121 1.83 12.31 -32.84
C GLU A 121 2.01 11.31 -34.01
N GLN A 122 3.12 11.41 -34.76
CA GLN A 122 3.33 10.70 -36.04
C GLN A 122 4.32 9.55 -35.95
N GLN A 123 4.65 9.06 -34.75
CA GLN A 123 5.58 7.95 -34.58
C GLN A 123 4.92 6.60 -34.90
N ASP A 124 5.67 5.68 -35.52
CA ASP A 124 5.20 4.31 -35.75
C ASP A 124 4.78 3.67 -34.41
N VAL A 125 3.50 3.29 -34.31
CA VAL A 125 2.87 2.81 -33.06
C VAL A 125 3.71 1.74 -32.34
N PRO A 126 4.30 0.72 -33.00
CA PRO A 126 5.10 -0.30 -32.31
C PRO A 126 6.38 0.25 -31.65
N ALA A 127 6.92 1.37 -32.13
CA ALA A 127 8.21 1.92 -31.73
C ALA A 127 8.15 2.86 -30.51
N ILE A 128 6.95 3.22 -30.03
CA ILE A 128 6.79 4.08 -28.85
C ILE A 128 7.38 3.36 -27.61
N PRO A 129 8.25 3.99 -26.82
CA PRO A 129 8.89 3.37 -25.66
C PRO A 129 7.93 3.20 -24.48
N MET A 130 8.11 2.10 -23.75
CA MET A 130 7.41 1.84 -22.48
C MET A 130 8.09 2.61 -21.35
N ILE A 131 7.31 3.38 -20.60
CA ILE A 131 7.80 4.21 -19.48
C ILE A 131 7.43 3.63 -18.12
N SER A 132 6.30 2.92 -18.02
CA SER A 132 5.88 2.24 -16.79
C SER A 132 5.09 0.96 -17.13
N SER A 133 5.07 0.02 -16.20
CA SER A 133 4.38 -1.26 -16.36
C SER A 133 3.81 -1.73 -15.03
N ARG A 134 2.62 -2.32 -15.09
CA ARG A 134 1.96 -2.99 -13.98
C ARG A 134 1.44 -4.34 -14.43
N THR A 135 1.53 -5.34 -13.55
CA THR A 135 0.99 -6.67 -13.79
C THR A 135 -0.06 -6.98 -12.74
N LEU A 136 -1.26 -7.31 -13.21
CA LEU A 136 -2.39 -7.75 -12.40
C LEU A 136 -2.46 -9.27 -12.42
N CYS A 137 -2.44 -9.89 -11.25
CA CYS A 137 -2.79 -11.29 -11.09
C CYS A 137 -4.31 -11.42 -11.10
N LEU A 138 -4.86 -12.26 -11.98
CA LEU A 138 -6.30 -12.47 -12.15
C LEU A 138 -6.70 -13.82 -11.54
N HIS A 139 -7.33 -13.79 -10.37
CA HIS A 139 -7.73 -14.98 -9.62
C HIS A 139 -9.06 -15.53 -10.14
N PHE A 140 -8.98 -16.25 -11.27
CA PHE A 140 -10.15 -16.78 -11.98
C PHE A 140 -10.74 -18.03 -11.30
N HIS A 141 -12.05 -18.03 -11.02
CA HIS A 141 -12.76 -19.22 -10.53
C HIS A 141 -13.60 -19.86 -11.68
N PRO A 142 -13.43 -21.17 -11.99
CA PRO A 142 -14.14 -21.84 -13.09
C PRO A 142 -15.67 -21.87 -13.02
N ARG A 143 -16.26 -21.77 -11.82
CA ARG A 143 -17.70 -21.81 -11.60
C ARG A 143 -18.34 -20.42 -11.56
N ARG A 144 -17.63 -19.43 -11.02
CA ARG A 144 -18.18 -18.08 -10.80
C ARG A 144 -17.68 -17.06 -11.82
N GLY A 145 -16.60 -17.36 -12.51
CA GLY A 145 -15.87 -16.38 -13.31
C GLY A 145 -15.03 -15.44 -12.46
N LEU A 146 -14.65 -14.31 -13.04
CA LEU A 146 -14.01 -13.18 -12.38
C LEU A 146 -14.68 -11.91 -12.89
N HIS A 147 -15.19 -11.06 -12.00
CA HIS A 147 -15.86 -9.82 -12.37
C HIS A 147 -15.47 -8.74 -11.37
N HIS A 148 -14.45 -7.95 -11.69
CA HIS A 148 -13.82 -7.05 -10.73
C HIS A 148 -13.30 -5.76 -11.37
N HIS A 149 -13.33 -4.68 -10.61
CA HIS A 149 -12.72 -3.40 -10.97
C HIS A 149 -11.39 -3.21 -10.22
N VAL A 150 -10.41 -2.59 -10.86
CA VAL A 150 -9.13 -2.22 -10.26
C VAL A 150 -8.67 -0.86 -10.81
N PRO A 151 -8.46 0.16 -9.97
CA PRO A 151 -7.72 1.36 -10.34
C PRO A 151 -6.22 1.07 -10.33
N VAL A 152 -5.60 1.01 -11.51
CA VAL A 152 -4.18 0.65 -11.64
C VAL A 152 -3.33 1.92 -11.63
N MET A 153 -2.64 2.15 -10.51
CA MET A 153 -1.69 3.25 -10.35
C MET A 153 -0.30 2.88 -10.90
N PHE A 154 0.21 3.68 -11.83
CA PHE A 154 1.58 3.57 -12.33
C PHE A 154 2.60 4.13 -11.32
N ASP A 155 3.88 3.84 -11.53
CA ASP A 155 4.93 4.15 -10.56
C ASP A 155 5.05 5.62 -10.19
N TYR A 156 5.71 5.89 -9.07
CA TYR A 156 6.05 7.23 -8.61
C TYR A 156 6.51 8.19 -9.72
N PHE A 157 7.33 7.76 -10.69
CA PHE A 157 7.81 8.66 -11.75
C PHE A 157 6.74 8.97 -12.81
N HIS A 158 5.72 8.13 -12.93
CA HIS A 158 4.63 8.25 -13.89
C HIS A 158 3.27 8.23 -13.21
N LEU A 159 3.16 8.97 -12.09
CA LEU A 159 2.00 8.96 -11.19
C LEU A 159 0.71 9.30 -11.95
N SER A 160 -0.02 8.24 -12.31
CA SER A 160 -1.23 8.26 -13.11
C SER A 160 -2.01 6.97 -12.84
N VAL A 161 -3.32 7.00 -13.08
CA VAL A 161 -4.21 5.88 -12.76
C VAL A 161 -5.07 5.53 -13.96
N ILE A 162 -5.07 4.27 -14.37
CA ILE A 162 -6.02 3.74 -15.35
C ILE A 162 -7.11 2.92 -14.65
N SER A 163 -8.36 3.28 -14.85
CA SER A 163 -9.52 2.54 -14.36
C SER A 163 -9.79 1.33 -15.24
N VAL A 164 -9.74 0.13 -14.67
CA VAL A 164 -9.86 -1.15 -15.40
C VAL A 164 -10.96 -2.01 -14.79
N THR A 165 -11.86 -2.54 -15.61
CA THR A 165 -12.78 -3.62 -15.22
C THR A 165 -12.41 -4.90 -15.97
N VAL A 166 -12.44 -6.05 -15.29
CA VAL A 166 -12.20 -7.36 -15.90
C VAL A 166 -13.40 -8.24 -15.64
N HIS A 167 -14.04 -8.71 -16.70
CA HIS A 167 -15.02 -9.79 -16.66
C HIS A 167 -14.43 -11.02 -17.34
N ALA A 168 -14.50 -12.20 -16.72
CA ALA A 168 -14.03 -13.44 -17.30
C ALA A 168 -14.92 -14.63 -16.95
N SER A 169 -15.08 -15.56 -17.89
CA SER A 169 -15.89 -16.77 -17.70
C SER A 169 -15.33 -17.96 -18.46
N LEU A 170 -15.55 -19.17 -17.93
CA LEU A 170 -15.38 -20.41 -18.67
C LEU A 170 -16.52 -20.45 -19.70
N VAL A 171 -16.21 -20.55 -20.99
CA VAL A 171 -17.23 -20.53 -22.05
C VAL A 171 -17.37 -21.86 -22.77
N ALA A 172 -16.33 -22.70 -22.76
CA ALA A 172 -16.42 -24.01 -23.40
C ALA A 172 -15.44 -25.06 -22.86
N LEU A 173 -15.86 -26.32 -22.91
CA LEU A 173 -15.03 -27.52 -22.74
C LEU A 173 -15.25 -28.44 -23.95
N HIS A 174 -14.20 -28.67 -24.72
CA HIS A 174 -14.25 -29.48 -25.94
C HIS A 174 -13.21 -30.60 -25.92
N GLN A 175 -13.36 -31.57 -26.82
CA GLN A 175 -12.24 -32.41 -27.21
C GLN A 175 -11.16 -31.54 -27.90
N PRO A 176 -9.86 -31.80 -27.67
CA PRO A 176 -8.78 -31.02 -28.27
C PRO A 176 -8.67 -31.31 -29.77
N LEU A 177 -9.40 -30.53 -30.58
CA LEU A 177 -9.35 -30.57 -32.04
C LEU A 177 -8.25 -29.67 -32.62
N ILE A 178 -7.62 -28.85 -31.76
CA ILE A 178 -6.60 -27.87 -32.13
C ILE A 178 -5.20 -28.41 -31.77
N SER A 179 -4.23 -28.26 -32.68
CA SER A 179 -2.84 -28.65 -32.41
C SER A 179 -2.17 -27.68 -31.42
N PHE A 180 -1.83 -28.14 -30.22
CA PHE A 180 -1.09 -27.34 -29.25
C PHE A 180 0.42 -27.53 -29.45
N ALA A 181 1.19 -26.44 -29.51
CA ALA A 181 2.64 -26.51 -29.49
C ALA A 181 3.08 -26.99 -28.10
N ARG A 182 3.40 -28.27 -27.96
CA ARG A 182 3.89 -28.84 -26.70
C ARG A 182 5.31 -28.30 -26.44
N PRO A 183 5.63 -27.82 -25.22
CA PRO A 183 7.00 -27.47 -24.86
C PRO A 183 7.89 -28.71 -25.04
N GLY A 184 8.87 -28.63 -25.93
CA GLY A 184 9.72 -29.77 -26.27
C GLY A 184 10.48 -30.29 -25.05
N LYS A 185 10.27 -31.55 -24.67
CA LYS A 185 11.22 -32.26 -23.81
C LYS A 185 12.54 -32.36 -24.58
N GLY A 186 13.58 -31.67 -24.09
CA GLY A 186 14.93 -31.80 -24.61
C GLY A 186 15.40 -33.25 -24.53
N SER A 187 15.42 -33.94 -25.66
CA SER A 187 16.07 -35.24 -25.81
C SER A 187 17.53 -34.98 -26.17
N TRP A 188 18.41 -35.06 -25.18
CA TRP A 188 19.86 -35.04 -25.40
C TRP A 188 20.46 -36.38 -24.97
N LEU A 189 21.27 -36.93 -25.89
CA LEU A 189 22.14 -38.13 -25.84
C LEU A 189 21.56 -39.49 -26.27
N GLY A 190 21.99 -39.91 -27.45
CA GLY A 190 21.96 -41.28 -27.94
C GLY A 190 22.65 -41.41 -29.30
N LYS A 191 23.98 -41.23 -29.35
CA LYS A 191 24.80 -41.46 -30.55
C LYS A 191 25.11 -42.95 -30.65
N GLY A 192 24.75 -43.61 -31.75
CA GLY A 192 25.12 -45.02 -31.99
C GLY A 192 24.64 -45.58 -33.33
N ASN A 193 25.52 -45.49 -34.33
CA ASN A 193 25.65 -46.29 -35.57
C ASN A 193 24.66 -46.17 -36.74
N LEU A 194 25.28 -45.94 -37.90
CA LEU A 194 24.80 -46.24 -39.25
C LEU A 194 24.50 -47.74 -39.38
N ASP A 195 23.36 -48.08 -39.98
CA ASP A 195 23.29 -49.10 -41.02
C ASP A 195 22.08 -48.86 -41.93
N THR A 196 22.32 -49.08 -43.22
CA THR A 196 21.48 -48.79 -44.39
C THR A 196 20.31 -49.76 -44.57
N GLY A 197 19.15 -49.24 -44.99
CA GLY A 197 18.06 -50.01 -45.63
C GLY A 197 16.91 -49.08 -46.07
N PRO A 198 16.41 -49.16 -47.31
CA PRO A 198 15.34 -48.29 -47.79
C PRO A 198 13.98 -48.90 -47.46
N ASP A 199 13.01 -48.10 -47.01
CA ASP A 199 11.61 -48.33 -47.37
C ASP A 199 10.70 -47.14 -47.08
N GLN A 200 9.81 -46.90 -48.03
CA GLN A 200 8.68 -45.99 -47.96
C GLN A 200 7.77 -46.35 -46.77
N SER A 201 7.27 -45.35 -46.05
CA SER A 201 5.97 -45.49 -45.38
C SER A 201 5.16 -44.22 -45.49
N SER A 202 4.06 -44.36 -46.22
CA SER A 202 2.95 -43.43 -46.32
C SER A 202 2.44 -43.05 -44.93
N MET A 203 2.28 -41.76 -44.67
CA MET A 203 1.41 -41.28 -43.60
C MET A 203 0.00 -41.82 -43.85
N SER A 204 -0.50 -42.69 -42.96
CA SER A 204 -1.89 -43.16 -43.05
C SER A 204 -2.84 -42.04 -42.64
N LEU A 205 -3.99 -41.97 -43.30
CA LEU A 205 -5.06 -41.00 -43.03
C LEU A 205 -5.51 -41.05 -41.56
N GLU A 206 -5.38 -42.19 -40.88
CA GLU A 206 -5.67 -42.33 -39.44
C GLU A 206 -4.78 -41.45 -38.54
N ASN A 207 -3.49 -41.29 -38.85
CA ASN A 207 -2.61 -40.43 -38.04
C ASN A 207 -2.91 -38.94 -38.21
N LEU A 208 -3.50 -38.56 -39.35
CA LEU A 208 -3.93 -37.20 -39.64
C LEU A 208 -5.30 -36.88 -39.03
N VAL A 209 -6.18 -37.89 -38.90
CA VAL A 209 -7.55 -37.73 -38.40
C VAL A 209 -7.65 -37.88 -36.88
N PHE A 210 -6.81 -38.71 -36.25
CA PHE A 210 -6.98 -39.06 -34.82
C PHE A 210 -5.83 -38.66 -33.88
N GLY A 211 -4.76 -38.04 -34.41
CA GLY A 211 -3.61 -37.62 -33.62
C GLY A 211 -2.73 -38.80 -33.14
N ALA A 212 -1.43 -38.55 -33.00
CA ALA A 212 -0.46 -39.53 -32.54
C ALA A 212 -0.62 -39.81 -31.03
N GLY A 213 -1.56 -40.67 -30.65
CA GLY A 213 -1.82 -40.99 -29.25
C GLY A 213 -3.00 -41.93 -28.95
N TYR A 214 -3.39 -42.81 -29.87
CA TYR A 214 -4.46 -43.80 -29.60
C TYR A 214 -4.06 -44.74 -28.45
N CYS A 215 -4.45 -44.41 -27.22
CA CYS A 215 -4.41 -45.30 -26.07
C CYS A 215 -5.53 -46.36 -26.20
N LYS A 216 -5.22 -47.59 -25.75
CA LYS A 216 -6.16 -48.72 -25.62
C LYS A 216 -7.48 -48.29 -24.95
N PRO A 217 -8.61 -48.96 -25.25
CA PRO A 217 -9.94 -48.55 -24.77
C PRO A 217 -9.97 -48.53 -23.24
N THR A 218 -10.19 -47.33 -22.69
CA THR A 218 -10.56 -47.09 -21.29
C THR A 218 -11.87 -47.80 -20.97
N SER A 219 -12.05 -48.31 -19.75
CA SER A 219 -13.33 -48.90 -19.35
C SER A 219 -14.47 -47.88 -19.54
N SER A 220 -15.67 -48.36 -19.89
CA SER A 220 -16.85 -47.52 -20.06
C SER A 220 -17.14 -46.64 -18.84
N GLU A 221 -16.82 -47.14 -17.64
CA GLU A 221 -16.96 -46.45 -16.35
C GLU A 221 -16.18 -45.12 -16.28
N HIS A 222 -14.96 -45.08 -16.83
CA HIS A 222 -14.17 -43.84 -16.88
C HIS A 222 -14.80 -42.79 -17.81
N ALA A 223 -15.40 -43.21 -18.92
CA ALA A 223 -16.05 -42.28 -19.86
C ALA A 223 -17.31 -41.63 -19.24
N TYR A 224 -18.09 -42.39 -18.47
CA TYR A 224 -19.27 -41.86 -17.77
C TYR A 224 -18.88 -40.86 -16.68
N LYS A 225 -17.86 -41.16 -15.88
CA LYS A 225 -17.36 -40.22 -14.87
C LYS A 225 -16.84 -38.93 -15.50
N TRP A 226 -16.03 -39.05 -16.55
CA TRP A 226 -15.49 -37.90 -17.26
C TRP A 226 -16.58 -37.02 -17.87
N HIS A 227 -17.58 -37.60 -18.54
CA HIS A 227 -18.74 -36.87 -19.07
C HIS A 227 -19.51 -36.13 -17.96
N LYS A 228 -19.81 -36.83 -16.86
CA LYS A 228 -20.51 -36.26 -15.71
C LYS A 228 -19.76 -35.06 -15.13
N ASP A 229 -18.45 -35.20 -14.90
CA ASP A 229 -17.62 -34.18 -14.28
C ASP A 229 -17.53 -32.92 -15.17
N LEU A 230 -17.37 -33.07 -16.49
CA LEU A 230 -17.35 -31.94 -17.43
C LEU A 230 -18.71 -31.25 -17.59
N CYS A 231 -19.81 -32.02 -17.70
CA CYS A 231 -21.16 -31.46 -17.78
C CYS A 231 -21.51 -30.70 -16.50
N LEU A 232 -21.16 -31.25 -15.34
CA LEU A 232 -21.35 -30.60 -14.05
C LEU A 232 -20.58 -29.28 -13.97
N LEU A 233 -19.32 -29.24 -14.43
CA LEU A 233 -18.53 -28.01 -14.43
C LEU A 233 -19.14 -26.91 -15.31
N LEU A 234 -19.59 -27.25 -16.52
CA LEU A 234 -20.27 -26.30 -17.42
C LEU A 234 -21.59 -25.78 -16.85
N LEU A 235 -22.42 -26.67 -16.27
CA LEU A 235 -23.67 -26.28 -15.63
C LEU A 235 -23.42 -25.38 -14.40
N ASN A 236 -22.38 -25.65 -13.63
CA ASN A 236 -21.98 -24.82 -12.50
C ASN A 236 -21.48 -23.44 -12.96
N ALA A 237 -20.70 -23.37 -14.04
CA ALA A 237 -20.27 -22.12 -14.65
C ALA A 237 -21.46 -21.26 -15.11
N GLN A 238 -22.44 -21.89 -15.77
CA GLN A 238 -23.67 -21.22 -16.19
C GLN A 238 -24.48 -20.70 -15.00
N ARG A 239 -24.66 -21.52 -13.97
CA ARG A 239 -25.35 -21.13 -12.74
C ARG A 239 -24.63 -19.98 -12.03
N GLY A 240 -23.30 -20.04 -11.91
CA GLY A 240 -22.52 -19.00 -11.25
C GLY A 240 -22.65 -17.64 -11.93
N LEU A 241 -22.58 -17.61 -13.27
CA LEU A 241 -22.80 -16.39 -14.05
C LEU A 241 -24.22 -15.84 -13.88
N HIS A 242 -25.24 -16.71 -13.88
CA HIS A 242 -26.63 -16.31 -13.66
C HIS A 242 -26.85 -15.74 -12.24
N MET A 243 -26.26 -16.37 -11.22
CA MET A 243 -26.30 -15.91 -9.84
C MET A 243 -25.62 -14.54 -9.68
N TYR A 244 -24.44 -14.37 -10.27
CA TYR A 244 -23.72 -13.10 -10.24
C TYR A 244 -24.52 -11.98 -10.91
N TYR A 245 -25.08 -12.24 -12.08
CA TYR A 245 -25.94 -11.28 -12.78
C TYR A 245 -27.18 -10.90 -11.97
N THR A 246 -27.84 -11.88 -11.33
CA THR A 246 -28.97 -11.64 -10.44
C THR A 246 -28.58 -10.77 -9.23
N LEU A 247 -27.37 -10.96 -8.70
CA LEU A 247 -26.83 -10.14 -7.62
C LEU A 247 -26.63 -8.70 -8.07
N ILE A 248 -26.00 -8.46 -9.23
CA ILE A 248 -25.86 -7.10 -9.77
C ILE A 248 -27.23 -6.47 -10.01
N MET A 249 -28.19 -7.16 -10.64
CA MET A 249 -29.53 -6.61 -10.87
C MET A 249 -30.27 -6.21 -9.59
N LYS A 250 -29.95 -6.86 -8.46
CA LYS A 250 -30.53 -6.50 -7.17
C LYS A 250 -29.96 -5.18 -6.64
N GLU A 251 -28.67 -4.94 -6.86
CA GLU A 251 -27.98 -3.71 -6.46
C GLU A 251 -28.21 -2.57 -7.48
N ILE A 252 -28.47 -2.92 -8.74
CA ILE A 252 -28.71 -2.01 -9.87
C ILE A 252 -30.03 -2.40 -10.57
N PRO A 253 -31.19 -1.93 -10.06
CA PRO A 253 -32.51 -2.36 -10.52
C PRO A 253 -32.85 -2.01 -11.98
N ASP A 254 -32.17 -1.02 -12.56
CA ASP A 254 -32.44 -0.51 -13.91
C ASP A 254 -31.79 -1.35 -15.02
N LEU A 255 -31.03 -2.40 -14.68
CA LEU A 255 -30.41 -3.28 -15.67
C LEU A 255 -31.44 -4.12 -16.46
N PRO A 256 -31.27 -4.27 -17.79
CA PRO A 256 -32.20 -5.04 -18.62
C PRO A 256 -32.23 -6.52 -18.29
N GLN A 257 -33.38 -7.08 -17.87
CA GLN A 257 -33.50 -8.52 -17.56
C GLN A 257 -33.07 -9.43 -18.72
N LEU A 258 -32.19 -10.39 -18.43
CA LEU A 258 -31.81 -11.46 -19.35
C LEU A 258 -32.99 -12.42 -19.59
N LYS A 259 -33.25 -12.74 -20.86
CA LYS A 259 -34.34 -13.66 -21.28
C LYS A 259 -33.79 -15.06 -21.53
N LEU A 260 -33.13 -15.68 -20.55
CA LEU A 260 -32.56 -17.02 -20.69
C LEU A 260 -33.25 -18.03 -19.78
N GLU A 261 -33.41 -19.26 -20.29
CA GLU A 261 -33.94 -20.38 -19.53
C GLU A 261 -32.94 -20.79 -18.44
N GLU A 262 -33.37 -20.69 -17.18
CA GLU A 262 -32.61 -21.21 -16.05
C GLU A 262 -32.76 -22.73 -15.99
N PHE A 263 -31.65 -23.46 -16.13
CA PHE A 263 -31.65 -24.91 -16.03
C PHE A 263 -31.41 -25.34 -14.58
N SER A 264 -32.20 -26.29 -14.09
CA SER A 264 -31.87 -27.03 -12.88
C SER A 264 -30.60 -27.85 -13.13
N THR A 265 -29.52 -27.55 -12.40
CA THR A 265 -28.23 -28.24 -12.52
C THR A 265 -28.39 -29.75 -12.29
N GLU A 266 -29.15 -30.15 -11.27
CA GLU A 266 -29.31 -31.56 -10.89
C GLU A 266 -30.16 -32.34 -11.89
N ASP A 267 -31.28 -31.76 -12.33
CA ASP A 267 -32.20 -32.44 -13.27
C ASP A 267 -31.56 -32.60 -14.64
N THR A 268 -30.90 -31.54 -15.14
CA THR A 268 -30.23 -31.54 -16.45
C THR A 268 -29.08 -32.54 -16.45
N LEU A 269 -28.23 -32.54 -15.41
CA LEU A 269 -27.13 -33.49 -15.32
C LEU A 269 -27.64 -34.94 -15.25
N SER A 270 -28.70 -35.18 -14.47
CA SER A 270 -29.31 -36.51 -14.34
C SER A 270 -29.88 -37.01 -15.66
N GLN A 271 -30.53 -36.12 -16.42
CA GLN A 271 -31.05 -36.44 -17.76
C GLN A 271 -29.90 -36.82 -18.71
N LEU A 272 -28.87 -35.97 -18.84
CA LEU A 272 -27.73 -36.22 -19.74
C LEU A 272 -26.99 -37.52 -19.38
N CYS A 273 -26.78 -37.78 -18.08
CA CYS A 273 -26.15 -39.01 -17.61
C CYS A 273 -27.00 -40.25 -17.96
N THR A 274 -28.32 -40.15 -17.81
CA THR A 274 -29.24 -41.26 -18.12
C THR A 274 -29.27 -41.56 -19.61
N GLU A 275 -29.33 -40.53 -20.46
CA GLU A 275 -29.28 -40.66 -21.92
C GLU A 275 -27.99 -41.35 -22.38
N LEU A 276 -26.85 -41.02 -21.76
CA LEU A 276 -25.57 -41.65 -22.08
C LEU A 276 -25.50 -43.11 -21.63
N GLN A 277 -26.04 -43.45 -20.46
CA GLN A 277 -26.08 -44.82 -19.92
C GLN A 277 -26.92 -45.79 -20.75
N LEU A 278 -27.86 -45.29 -21.56
CA LEU A 278 -28.66 -46.11 -22.48
C LEU A 278 -27.87 -46.58 -23.71
N LEU A 279 -26.69 -46.02 -23.94
CA LEU A 279 -25.84 -46.35 -25.08
C LEU A 279 -24.80 -47.41 -24.70
N SER A 280 -24.63 -48.40 -25.57
CA SER A 280 -23.66 -49.51 -25.37
C SER A 280 -22.51 -49.51 -26.39
N ASN A 281 -22.61 -48.71 -27.47
CA ASN A 281 -21.58 -48.60 -28.49
C ASN A 281 -20.61 -47.43 -28.15
N PRO A 282 -19.29 -47.66 -28.06
CA PRO A 282 -18.30 -46.62 -27.73
C PRO A 282 -18.29 -45.43 -28.69
N GLU A 283 -18.55 -45.64 -29.99
CA GLU A 283 -18.61 -44.55 -30.97
C GLU A 283 -19.83 -43.65 -30.70
N LYS A 284 -20.99 -44.26 -30.43
CA LYS A 284 -22.21 -43.53 -30.07
C LYS A 284 -22.07 -42.81 -28.73
N ILE A 285 -21.37 -43.41 -27.77
CA ILE A 285 -21.04 -42.76 -26.48
C ILE A 285 -20.19 -41.51 -26.73
N ALA A 286 -19.13 -41.60 -27.53
CA ALA A 286 -18.27 -40.45 -27.84
C ALA A 286 -19.02 -39.33 -28.59
N GLU A 287 -19.89 -39.70 -29.54
CA GLU A 287 -20.74 -38.77 -30.27
C GLU A 287 -21.73 -38.06 -29.34
N GLN A 288 -22.40 -38.81 -28.46
CA GLN A 288 -23.33 -38.25 -27.48
C GLN A 288 -22.62 -37.31 -26.50
N ILE A 289 -21.46 -37.69 -25.97
CA ILE A 289 -20.68 -36.80 -25.08
C ILE A 289 -20.34 -35.49 -25.80
N SER A 290 -19.89 -35.56 -27.05
CA SER A 290 -19.55 -34.37 -27.84
C SER A 290 -20.77 -33.49 -28.09
N LYS A 291 -21.93 -34.11 -28.34
CA LYS A 291 -23.22 -33.43 -28.52
C LYS A 291 -23.67 -32.72 -27.24
N ASP A 292 -23.59 -33.39 -26.10
CA ASP A 292 -24.00 -32.83 -24.79
C ASP A 292 -23.11 -31.65 -24.41
N LEU A 293 -21.78 -31.79 -24.56
CA LEU A 293 -20.84 -30.72 -24.29
C LEU A 293 -21.06 -29.53 -25.22
N ALA A 294 -21.23 -29.77 -26.53
CA ALA A 294 -21.50 -28.70 -27.48
C ALA A 294 -22.81 -27.96 -27.17
N TRP A 295 -23.86 -28.69 -26.77
CA TRP A 295 -25.12 -28.12 -26.33
C TRP A 295 -24.93 -27.22 -25.10
N LEU A 296 -24.27 -27.70 -24.03
CA LEU A 296 -23.98 -26.91 -22.83
C LEU A 296 -23.12 -25.67 -23.12
N CYS A 297 -22.06 -25.83 -23.91
CA CYS A 297 -21.17 -24.73 -24.30
C CYS A 297 -21.94 -23.65 -25.07
N SER A 298 -22.89 -24.03 -25.94
CA SER A 298 -23.69 -23.05 -26.69
C SER A 298 -24.59 -22.20 -25.80
N HIS A 299 -25.17 -22.78 -24.74
CA HIS A 299 -26.01 -22.05 -23.78
C HIS A 299 -25.17 -21.14 -22.88
N LEU A 300 -24.04 -21.64 -22.39
CA LEU A 300 -23.10 -20.87 -21.58
C LEU A 300 -22.53 -19.67 -22.34
N LEU A 301 -22.12 -19.87 -23.60
CA LEU A 301 -21.63 -18.79 -24.45
C LEU A 301 -22.73 -17.76 -24.77
N ALA A 302 -23.97 -18.19 -24.98
CA ALA A 302 -25.09 -17.28 -25.19
C ALA A 302 -25.37 -16.42 -23.94
N LEU A 303 -25.36 -17.03 -22.74
CA LEU A 303 -25.50 -16.30 -21.48
C LEU A 303 -24.36 -15.30 -21.27
N TRP A 304 -23.13 -15.72 -21.51
CA TRP A 304 -21.95 -14.87 -21.44
C TRP A 304 -22.03 -13.66 -22.36
N THR A 305 -22.46 -13.88 -23.62
CA THR A 305 -22.62 -12.80 -24.60
C THR A 305 -23.66 -11.78 -24.15
N GLN A 306 -24.84 -12.24 -23.69
CA GLN A 306 -25.88 -11.32 -23.23
C GLN A 306 -25.49 -10.58 -21.95
N PHE A 307 -24.74 -11.24 -21.05
CA PHE A 307 -24.19 -10.59 -19.86
C PHE A 307 -23.27 -9.42 -20.25
N LEU A 308 -22.33 -9.65 -21.17
CA LEU A 308 -21.41 -8.60 -21.64
C LEU A 308 -22.15 -7.46 -22.35
N GLU A 309 -23.19 -7.74 -23.14
CA GLU A 309 -24.03 -6.70 -23.77
C GLU A 309 -24.66 -5.73 -22.76
N VAL A 310 -24.89 -6.18 -21.53
CA VAL A 310 -25.52 -5.40 -20.46
C VAL A 310 -24.49 -4.77 -19.53
N ALA A 311 -23.45 -5.51 -19.15
CA ALA A 311 -22.49 -5.10 -18.13
C ALA A 311 -21.34 -4.22 -18.67
N THR A 312 -20.90 -4.47 -19.90
CA THR A 312 -19.68 -3.86 -20.42
C THR A 312 -19.80 -2.35 -20.57
N LEU A 313 -18.83 -1.63 -19.98
CA LEU A 313 -18.76 -0.17 -19.94
C LEU A 313 -20.00 0.50 -19.32
N HIS A 314 -20.80 -0.23 -18.53
CA HIS A 314 -21.98 0.32 -17.87
C HIS A 314 -21.58 1.12 -16.61
N PRO A 315 -21.86 2.44 -16.53
CA PRO A 315 -21.34 3.30 -15.46
C PRO A 315 -21.72 2.85 -14.05
N GLU A 316 -22.96 2.41 -13.84
CA GLU A 316 -23.43 1.97 -12.52
C GLU A 316 -22.80 0.63 -12.11
N VAL A 317 -22.51 -0.26 -13.06
CA VAL A 317 -21.82 -1.53 -12.79
C VAL A 317 -20.38 -1.22 -12.41
N THR A 318 -19.71 -0.33 -13.15
CA THR A 318 -18.36 0.13 -12.81
C THR A 318 -18.32 0.78 -11.42
N ALA A 319 -19.29 1.64 -11.08
CA ALA A 319 -19.37 2.28 -9.77
C ALA A 319 -19.55 1.27 -8.63
N TYR A 320 -20.45 0.29 -8.80
CA TYR A 320 -20.63 -0.81 -7.86
C TYR A 320 -19.33 -1.61 -7.65
N LEU A 321 -18.66 -2.01 -8.73
CA LEU A 321 -17.41 -2.77 -8.65
C LEU A 321 -16.26 -1.94 -8.05
N THR A 322 -16.21 -0.64 -8.32
CA THR A 322 -15.23 0.28 -7.74
C THR A 322 -15.41 0.35 -6.21
N GLN A 323 -16.66 0.46 -5.75
CA GLN A 323 -16.98 0.46 -4.33
C GLN A 323 -16.57 -0.85 -3.65
N GLU A 324 -16.94 -1.99 -4.25
CA GLU A 324 -16.56 -3.31 -3.76
C GLU A 324 -15.03 -3.46 -3.67
N HIS A 325 -14.30 -3.11 -4.73
CA HIS A 325 -12.83 -3.13 -4.75
C HIS A 325 -12.24 -2.30 -3.59
N HIS A 326 -12.70 -1.06 -3.43
CA HIS A 326 -12.22 -0.17 -2.38
C HIS A 326 -12.44 -0.77 -1.00
N MET A 327 -13.63 -1.30 -0.72
CA MET A 327 -13.95 -1.92 0.56
C MET A 327 -13.06 -3.13 0.85
N LEU A 328 -12.84 -4.01 -0.13
CA LEU A 328 -11.95 -5.16 0.01
C LEU A 328 -10.51 -4.73 0.30
N ARG A 329 -10.04 -3.70 -0.41
CA ARG A 329 -8.68 -3.19 -0.26
C ARG A 329 -8.46 -2.53 1.10
N VAL A 330 -9.41 -1.73 1.60
CA VAL A 330 -9.35 -1.13 2.95
C VAL A 330 -9.38 -2.23 4.02
N ARG A 331 -10.19 -3.28 3.87
CA ARG A 331 -10.20 -4.44 4.80
C ARG A 331 -8.84 -5.13 4.83
N ARG A 332 -8.26 -5.43 3.66
CA ARG A 332 -6.93 -6.04 3.56
C ARG A 332 -5.84 -5.15 4.19
N PHE A 333 -5.87 -3.85 3.92
CA PHE A 333 -4.96 -2.89 4.54
C PHE A 333 -5.16 -2.71 6.04
N SER A 334 -6.33 -3.01 6.57
CA SER A 334 -6.60 -3.00 8.01
C SER A 334 -5.99 -4.21 8.75
N GLU A 335 -5.58 -5.26 8.02
CA GLU A 335 -4.84 -6.38 8.61
C GLU A 335 -3.41 -5.96 8.98
N ALA A 336 -2.87 -6.54 10.06
CA ALA A 336 -1.58 -6.14 10.66
C ALA A 336 -1.46 -4.63 10.99
N PHE A 337 -2.60 -3.95 11.18
CA PHE A 337 -2.68 -2.58 11.69
C PHE A 337 -3.38 -2.60 13.05
N PHE A 338 -2.61 -2.36 14.10
CA PHE A 338 -3.06 -2.41 15.49
C PHE A 338 -3.29 -1.00 16.03
N TYR A 339 -4.23 -0.84 16.95
CA TYR A 339 -4.35 0.37 17.76
C TYR A 339 -4.58 0.04 19.24
N THR A 340 -4.04 0.90 20.10
CA THR A 340 -4.18 0.82 21.56
C THR A 340 -4.46 2.22 22.11
N GLU A 341 -5.43 2.30 23.03
CA GLU A 341 -5.78 3.54 23.71
C GLU A 341 -5.16 3.58 25.10
N HIS A 342 -4.50 4.69 25.41
CA HIS A 342 -3.79 4.91 26.66
C HIS A 342 -4.38 6.13 27.37
N GLN A 343 -4.34 6.12 28.71
CA GLN A 343 -4.60 7.33 29.47
C GLN A 343 -3.58 8.41 29.11
N LYS A 344 -4.04 9.65 28.93
CA LYS A 344 -3.19 10.78 28.51
C LYS A 344 -1.91 10.95 29.34
N LEU A 345 -1.98 10.77 30.66
CA LEU A 345 -0.82 10.87 31.57
C LEU A 345 0.27 9.82 31.29
N ALA A 346 -0.08 8.69 30.67
CA ALA A 346 0.86 7.64 30.31
C ALA A 346 1.90 8.11 29.28
N VAL A 347 1.66 9.23 28.57
CA VAL A 347 2.63 9.77 27.60
C VAL A 347 4.00 10.09 28.22
N LEU A 348 4.03 10.43 29.51
CA LEU A 348 5.26 10.79 30.25
C LEU A 348 6.06 9.56 30.71
N THR A 349 5.46 8.38 30.67
CA THR A 349 6.14 7.16 31.13
C THR A 349 6.99 6.59 30.01
N PHE A 350 8.12 5.99 30.38
CA PHE A 350 8.95 5.25 29.44
C PHE A 350 8.30 3.89 29.16
N GLN A 351 7.76 3.70 27.96
CA GLN A 351 6.96 2.52 27.61
C GLN A 351 7.80 1.43 26.93
N GLU A 352 8.86 0.99 27.60
CA GLU A 352 9.78 0.04 26.99
C GLU A 352 9.15 -1.32 26.68
N GLY A 353 8.37 -1.86 27.61
CA GLY A 353 7.70 -3.15 27.44
C GLY A 353 6.78 -3.14 26.23
N LEU A 354 6.07 -2.02 25.99
CA LEU A 354 5.19 -1.84 24.84
C LEU A 354 5.97 -1.84 23.52
N ILE A 355 7.08 -1.09 23.45
CA ILE A 355 7.94 -1.05 22.24
C ILE A 355 8.52 -2.44 21.93
N GLN A 356 8.98 -3.16 22.96
CA GLN A 356 9.48 -4.53 22.79
C GLN A 356 8.37 -5.47 22.33
N SER A 357 7.17 -5.35 22.89
CA SER A 357 5.98 -6.11 22.48
C SER A 357 5.64 -5.87 21.01
N HIS A 358 5.60 -4.61 20.55
CA HIS A 358 5.37 -4.29 19.13
C HIS A 358 6.39 -4.96 18.20
N GLY A 359 7.68 -4.96 18.59
CA GLY A 359 8.73 -5.64 17.83
C GLY A 359 8.57 -7.17 17.78
N GLN A 360 8.17 -7.78 18.91
CA GLN A 360 7.86 -9.21 18.98
C GLN A 360 6.65 -9.55 18.12
N ILE A 361 5.53 -8.83 18.28
CA ILE A 361 4.31 -9.03 17.48
C ILE A 361 4.60 -8.87 15.99
N SER A 362 5.36 -7.85 15.60
CA SER A 362 5.75 -7.65 14.20
C SER A 362 6.60 -8.80 13.64
N THR A 363 7.36 -9.50 14.47
CA THR A 363 8.19 -10.64 14.02
C THR A 363 7.33 -11.90 13.93
N GLU A 364 6.50 -12.16 14.92
CA GLU A 364 5.62 -13.33 14.95
C GLU A 364 4.56 -13.28 13.85
N ILE A 365 3.93 -12.12 13.60
CA ILE A 365 2.91 -11.98 12.55
C ILE A 365 3.47 -12.32 11.16
N ARG A 366 4.70 -11.88 10.85
CA ARG A 366 5.35 -12.13 9.56
C ARG A 366 5.62 -13.62 9.31
N ASN A 367 5.73 -14.41 10.38
CA ASN A 367 5.97 -15.85 10.32
C ASN A 367 4.70 -16.67 10.62
N SER A 368 3.55 -16.02 10.77
CA SER A 368 2.30 -16.67 11.16
C SER A 368 1.52 -17.24 9.98
N ASP A 369 0.80 -18.33 10.24
CA ASP A 369 -0.21 -18.86 9.31
C ASP A 369 -1.28 -17.79 9.00
N TYR A 370 -1.59 -16.92 9.97
CA TYR A 370 -2.55 -15.83 9.80
C TYR A 370 -2.15 -14.89 8.66
N PHE A 371 -0.92 -14.40 8.64
CA PHE A 371 -0.52 -13.44 7.61
C PHE A 371 -0.26 -14.11 6.26
N THR A 372 0.31 -15.31 6.27
CA THR A 372 0.59 -16.09 5.04
C THR A 372 -0.67 -16.66 4.37
N SER A 373 -1.74 -16.88 5.13
CA SER A 373 -3.05 -17.30 4.60
C SER A 373 -3.98 -16.14 4.23
N MET A 374 -3.47 -14.90 4.22
CA MET A 374 -4.27 -13.74 3.79
C MET A 374 -4.80 -13.95 2.37
N PRO A 375 -6.12 -13.84 2.15
CA PRO A 375 -6.68 -14.11 0.84
C PRO A 375 -6.34 -13.00 -0.18
N PRO A 376 -6.04 -13.36 -1.44
CA PRO A 376 -5.83 -12.39 -2.53
C PRO A 376 -7.07 -11.53 -2.82
N LEU A 377 -6.88 -10.36 -3.46
CA LEU A 377 -8.01 -9.65 -4.10
C LEU A 377 -8.37 -10.34 -5.43
N PRO A 378 -9.59 -10.19 -5.98
CA PRO A 378 -10.01 -10.96 -7.16
C PRO A 378 -9.14 -10.66 -8.38
N ALA A 379 -8.75 -9.39 -8.51
CA ALA A 379 -7.61 -8.97 -9.31
C ALA A 379 -6.72 -8.09 -8.42
N GLU A 380 -5.44 -8.44 -8.32
CA GLU A 380 -4.48 -7.73 -7.46
C GLU A 380 -3.20 -7.37 -8.23
N CYS A 381 -2.63 -6.22 -7.92
CA CYS A 381 -1.31 -5.82 -8.37
C CYS A 381 -0.39 -5.79 -7.16
N LEU A 382 0.52 -6.75 -7.02
CA LEU A 382 1.37 -6.88 -5.82
C LEU A 382 2.23 -5.64 -5.54
N ASP A 383 2.57 -4.85 -6.56
CA ASP A 383 3.28 -3.57 -6.39
C ASP A 383 2.45 -2.53 -5.61
N ILE A 384 1.12 -2.60 -5.73
CA ILE A 384 0.14 -1.63 -5.23
C ILE A 384 -0.65 -2.18 -4.03
N ASP A 385 -0.89 -3.49 -3.98
CA ASP A 385 -1.69 -4.18 -2.96
C ASP A 385 -0.82 -4.87 -1.89
N GLY A 386 0.43 -5.17 -2.24
CA GLY A 386 1.36 -5.89 -1.38
C GLY A 386 0.94 -7.34 -1.11
N ASP A 387 1.82 -8.08 -0.46
CA ASP A 387 1.58 -9.43 0.04
C ASP A 387 2.03 -9.52 1.51
N TRP A 388 1.95 -10.71 2.10
CA TRP A 388 2.37 -10.95 3.49
C TRP A 388 3.86 -10.67 3.74
N ASN A 389 4.69 -10.62 2.69
CA ASN A 389 6.11 -10.29 2.81
C ASN A 389 6.36 -8.79 2.68
N THR A 390 5.58 -8.05 1.88
CA THR A 390 5.82 -6.64 1.56
C THR A 390 4.97 -5.66 2.37
N LEU A 391 3.84 -6.10 2.93
CA LEU A 391 2.99 -5.23 3.74
C LEU A 391 3.70 -4.79 5.05
N PRO A 392 3.62 -3.50 5.41
CA PRO A 392 4.14 -3.01 6.69
C PRO A 392 3.19 -3.39 7.84
N VAL A 393 3.78 -3.58 9.03
CA VAL A 393 3.04 -3.76 10.28
C VAL A 393 3.04 -2.43 11.02
N ILE A 394 1.86 -1.94 11.41
CA ILE A 394 1.67 -0.61 12.00
C ILE A 394 0.99 -0.74 13.36
N PHE A 395 1.50 -0.02 14.35
CA PHE A 395 0.87 0.11 15.68
C PHE A 395 0.58 1.57 15.97
N GLU A 396 -0.66 1.88 16.34
CA GLU A 396 -1.12 3.21 16.72
C GLU A 396 -1.41 3.31 18.21
N ASP A 397 -0.61 4.09 18.93
CA ASP A 397 -0.81 4.42 20.33
C ASP A 397 -1.53 5.77 20.46
N ARG A 398 -2.80 5.77 20.90
CA ARG A 398 -3.60 6.99 21.11
C ARG A 398 -3.60 7.37 22.59
N TYR A 399 -3.21 8.61 22.92
CA TYR A 399 -3.20 9.10 24.30
C TYR A 399 -4.35 10.08 24.52
N MET A 400 -5.39 9.64 25.21
CA MET A 400 -6.68 10.34 25.32
C MET A 400 -7.09 10.54 26.79
N ASP A 401 -7.93 11.54 27.06
CA ASP A 401 -8.40 11.87 28.42
C ASP A 401 -9.29 10.77 29.02
N LEU A 402 -10.10 10.12 28.19
CA LEU A 402 -10.99 9.01 28.54
C LEU A 402 -10.74 7.86 27.55
N PRO A 403 -9.80 6.95 27.82
CA PRO A 403 -9.67 5.74 27.01
C PRO A 403 -10.94 4.90 27.15
N CYS A 404 -11.32 4.19 26.10
CA CYS A 404 -12.42 3.24 26.16
C CYS A 404 -12.10 2.17 27.20
N LYS A 405 -12.82 2.18 28.33
CA LYS A 405 -12.71 1.12 29.34
C LYS A 405 -13.52 -0.07 28.85
N ASP A 406 -12.83 -1.06 28.29
CA ASP A 406 -13.30 -2.44 28.15
C ASP A 406 -14.73 -2.63 27.62
N ASN A 407 -14.88 -2.82 26.32
CA ASN A 407 -15.94 -3.66 25.73
C ASN A 407 -15.77 -5.16 26.10
N ILE A 408 -15.16 -5.47 27.25
CA ILE A 408 -14.94 -6.85 27.72
C ILE A 408 -16.23 -7.42 28.38
N SER A 409 -17.24 -6.59 28.68
CA SER A 409 -18.51 -7.07 29.30
C SER A 409 -19.72 -7.15 28.36
N GLU A 410 -19.74 -6.50 27.19
CA GLU A 410 -20.85 -6.62 26.23
C GLU A 410 -20.61 -7.69 25.15
N PHE A 411 -19.38 -8.15 24.93
CA PHE A 411 -19.09 -9.27 24.03
C PHE A 411 -19.19 -10.67 24.67
N GLN A 412 -19.41 -10.77 25.99
CA GLN A 412 -19.56 -12.05 26.70
C GLN A 412 -20.98 -12.35 27.22
N SER A 413 -21.97 -11.51 26.93
CA SER A 413 -23.36 -11.73 27.38
C SER A 413 -24.39 -11.96 26.27
N LEU A 414 -23.96 -12.04 24.99
CA LEU A 414 -24.85 -12.34 23.86
C LEU A 414 -24.58 -13.69 23.15
N GLU A 415 -23.61 -14.48 23.61
CA GLU A 415 -23.47 -15.88 23.19
C GLU A 415 -23.97 -16.83 24.29
N SER A 416 -25.28 -16.82 24.50
CA SER A 416 -25.97 -17.88 25.24
C SER A 416 -27.44 -17.88 24.83
N ASN A 417 -27.75 -18.80 23.91
CA ASN A 417 -29.06 -19.19 23.40
C ASN A 417 -29.65 -18.36 22.24
N GLY A 418 -29.66 -18.98 21.04
CA GLY A 418 -30.59 -18.67 19.97
C GLY A 418 -29.96 -18.64 18.59
N GLU A 419 -30.48 -19.45 17.66
CA GLU A 419 -30.12 -19.52 16.24
C GLU A 419 -29.90 -18.14 15.60
N CYS A 420 -28.71 -17.91 15.04
CA CYS A 420 -28.38 -16.67 14.36
C CYS A 420 -28.83 -16.73 12.89
N SER A 421 -29.96 -16.09 12.59
CA SER A 421 -30.33 -15.67 11.23
C SER A 421 -29.77 -14.27 11.01
N LEU A 422 -28.70 -14.16 10.22
CA LEU A 422 -28.10 -12.88 9.81
C LEU A 422 -29.02 -12.21 8.79
N LYS A 423 -29.69 -11.13 9.20
CA LYS A 423 -30.27 -10.16 8.27
C LYS A 423 -29.22 -9.09 7.95
N THR A 424 -28.97 -8.90 6.66
CA THR A 424 -28.17 -7.83 6.08
C THR A 424 -28.73 -6.45 6.43
N PRO A 425 -27.89 -5.43 6.70
CA PRO A 425 -28.33 -4.04 6.71
C PRO A 425 -28.45 -3.55 5.26
N ARG A 426 -29.59 -2.95 4.93
CA ARG A 426 -29.80 -2.18 3.69
C ARG A 426 -29.06 -0.84 3.79
N ALA A 427 -28.41 -0.44 2.70
CA ALA A 427 -28.08 0.96 2.46
C ALA A 427 -29.39 1.78 2.48
N ASN A 428 -29.46 2.76 3.38
CA ASN A 428 -30.52 3.76 3.36
C ASN A 428 -29.87 5.11 3.04
N ASN A 429 -30.34 5.70 1.95
CA ASN A 429 -30.08 7.07 1.52
C ASN A 429 -30.25 8.05 2.67
N TYR A 430 -29.21 8.82 2.99
CA TYR A 430 -29.34 10.00 3.83
C TYR A 430 -29.83 11.16 2.95
N LEU A 431 -31.16 11.35 2.95
CA LEU A 431 -31.74 12.65 2.65
C LEU A 431 -31.78 13.45 3.95
N ASP A 432 -31.16 14.61 3.88
CA ASP A 432 -31.20 15.77 4.77
C ASP A 432 -32.41 15.85 5.73
N LYS A 433 -32.13 16.03 7.03
CA LYS A 433 -33.02 16.68 7.99
C LYS A 433 -32.22 17.50 8.99
N SER A 434 -31.81 18.68 8.55
CA SER A 434 -31.87 19.85 9.41
C SER A 434 -33.34 20.11 9.81
N THR A 435 -33.62 20.21 11.11
CA THR A 435 -34.89 20.78 11.60
C THR A 435 -34.62 21.55 12.87
N GLU A 436 -34.24 22.81 12.69
CA GLU A 436 -34.48 23.85 13.68
C GLU A 436 -35.99 23.99 13.90
N LYS A 437 -36.44 23.79 15.14
CA LYS A 437 -37.82 24.07 15.52
C LYS A 437 -37.98 25.57 15.79
N PHE A 438 -38.48 26.28 14.79
CA PHE A 438 -39.29 27.48 14.99
C PHE A 438 -40.76 27.08 14.97
N ASP A 439 -41.43 27.14 16.12
CA ASP A 439 -42.89 27.13 16.20
C ASP A 439 -43.37 28.49 16.72
N ALA A 440 -44.10 29.21 15.86
CA ALA A 440 -44.87 30.39 16.22
C ALA A 440 -46.34 30.11 15.99
N CYS A 441 -47.16 30.11 17.05
CA CYS A 441 -48.57 30.45 16.94
C CYS A 441 -49.13 31.04 18.25
N ILE A 442 -49.13 32.38 18.29
CA ILE A 442 -50.23 33.28 18.71
C ILE A 442 -51.22 32.79 19.79
N LYS A 443 -51.08 33.33 21.01
CA LYS A 443 -52.05 34.12 21.84
C LYS A 443 -51.90 33.86 23.35
N ASP A 444 -51.50 34.92 24.05
CA ASP A 444 -51.76 35.21 25.47
C ASP A 444 -53.30 35.24 25.73
N PRO A 445 -53.86 35.20 26.97
CA PRO A 445 -53.18 35.53 28.22
C PRO A 445 -53.59 34.78 29.52
N LYS A 446 -52.82 35.08 30.57
CA LYS A 446 -53.17 35.12 32.02
C LYS A 446 -52.79 33.91 32.90
N GLY A 447 -51.94 34.22 33.89
CA GLY A 447 -52.03 33.63 35.23
C GLY A 447 -50.74 32.99 35.77
N LYS A 448 -49.92 33.76 36.50
CA LYS A 448 -49.20 33.25 37.69
C LYS A 448 -50.23 33.15 38.85
N PRO A 449 -50.02 32.43 39.98
CA PRO A 449 -48.74 31.97 40.53
C PRO A 449 -48.72 30.60 41.29
N LYS A 450 -47.51 30.10 41.56
CA LYS A 450 -46.97 29.52 42.82
C LYS A 450 -47.54 28.21 43.45
N PRO A 451 -46.71 27.56 44.31
CA PRO A 451 -46.66 26.12 44.57
C PRO A 451 -47.32 25.74 45.90
N ASP A 452 -47.47 24.43 46.16
CA ASP A 452 -47.62 23.75 47.47
C ASP A 452 -48.07 22.31 47.16
N SER A 453 -47.35 21.23 47.50
CA SER A 453 -47.01 20.65 48.81
C SER A 453 -47.80 19.33 49.03
N PHE A 454 -47.19 18.42 49.78
CA PHE A 454 -47.68 17.14 50.35
C PHE A 454 -47.59 15.90 49.44
N GLU A 455 -46.72 14.91 49.75
CA GLU A 455 -46.77 13.94 50.88
C GLU A 455 -47.98 12.99 50.71
N ILE A 456 -47.97 11.67 50.94
CA ILE A 456 -47.28 10.77 51.88
C ILE A 456 -47.82 9.35 51.46
N GLU A 457 -47.02 8.31 51.26
CA GLU A 457 -46.64 7.22 52.21
C GLU A 457 -47.07 5.85 51.66
N GLN A 458 -46.21 4.87 51.95
CA GLN A 458 -46.45 3.55 52.58
C GLN A 458 -45.41 2.56 52.01
N GLY A 459 -44.34 2.24 52.73
CA GLY A 459 -44.29 1.29 53.85
C GLY A 459 -43.50 0.07 53.34
N PHE A 460 -42.39 -0.39 53.93
CA PHE A 460 -42.28 -1.04 55.24
C PHE A 460 -40.82 -1.03 55.77
N TYR A 461 -40.68 -0.74 57.06
CA TYR A 461 -39.56 -1.04 57.97
C TYR A 461 -39.54 -2.56 58.31
N THR A 462 -38.49 -3.25 58.76
CA THR A 462 -37.65 -3.16 59.99
C THR A 462 -36.65 -4.35 59.88
N ASP A 463 -35.32 -4.29 60.03
CA ASP A 463 -34.41 -3.93 61.14
C ASP A 463 -34.29 -4.95 62.30
N ILE A 464 -33.03 -5.14 62.77
CA ILE A 464 -32.54 -5.52 64.14
C ILE A 464 -31.40 -6.58 64.20
N ARG A 465 -30.19 -6.08 64.59
CA ARG A 465 -29.20 -6.47 65.66
C ARG A 465 -28.75 -7.94 65.86
N VAL A 466 -27.61 -8.32 66.48
CA VAL A 466 -26.31 -7.82 67.04
C VAL A 466 -25.55 -9.09 67.51
N THR A 467 -24.20 -9.09 67.52
CA THR A 467 -23.17 -9.70 68.46
C THR A 467 -21.94 -10.15 67.64
N GLY A 468 -20.65 -9.96 67.97
CA GLY A 468 -19.89 -9.38 69.10
C GLY A 468 -18.42 -9.91 69.02
N GLU A 469 -17.44 -9.05 69.35
CA GLU A 469 -16.04 -9.32 69.83
C GLU A 469 -15.01 -10.00 68.86
N GLU A 470 -13.71 -9.67 68.79
CA GLU A 470 -12.78 -8.87 69.61
C GLU A 470 -11.42 -8.58 68.88
N SER A 471 -10.78 -7.43 69.20
CA SER A 471 -9.31 -7.18 69.36
C SER A 471 -8.36 -7.02 68.14
N PHE A 472 -7.40 -6.06 68.00
CA PHE A 472 -6.93 -4.87 68.75
C PHE A 472 -6.07 -3.95 67.80
N SER A 473 -6.26 -2.62 67.90
CA SER A 473 -5.36 -1.42 67.78
C SER A 473 -4.05 -1.42 66.93
N GLN A 474 -3.63 -0.34 66.24
CA GLN A 474 -3.29 0.99 66.81
C GLN A 474 -3.20 2.13 65.76
N SER A 475 -3.66 3.31 66.17
CA SER A 475 -3.80 4.60 65.45
C SER A 475 -2.46 5.34 65.27
N ILE A 476 -2.33 6.36 64.40
CA ILE A 476 -2.54 7.79 64.72
C ILE A 476 -2.60 8.63 63.42
N LYS A 477 -3.60 9.54 63.33
CA LYS A 477 -3.61 10.75 62.49
C LYS A 477 -3.20 11.96 63.36
N VAL A 478 -2.63 13.01 62.78
CA VAL A 478 -3.11 14.43 62.79
C VAL A 478 -2.03 15.39 62.25
N LEU A 479 -2.53 16.51 61.72
CA LEU A 479 -2.04 17.57 60.82
C LEU A 479 -1.15 18.67 61.52
N PRO A 480 -0.93 19.87 60.94
CA PRO A 480 0.35 20.45 60.49
C PRO A 480 0.90 21.56 61.44
N ASP A 481 2.08 22.14 61.16
CA ASP A 481 2.33 23.54 61.51
C ASP A 481 3.51 24.17 60.76
N THR A 482 3.29 25.43 60.39
CA THR A 482 4.18 26.42 59.76
C THR A 482 5.25 26.96 60.70
N CYS A 483 6.44 27.32 60.17
CA CYS A 483 7.09 28.65 60.32
C CYS A 483 8.55 28.65 59.81
N ASN A 484 8.89 29.64 58.97
CA ASN A 484 10.25 30.18 58.79
C ASN A 484 10.58 31.12 59.98
N PRO A 485 11.87 31.37 60.33
CA PRO A 485 12.56 32.54 59.76
C PRO A 485 14.11 32.47 59.63
N VAL A 486 14.62 33.10 58.54
CA VAL A 486 15.67 34.16 58.43
C VAL A 486 17.12 33.94 58.95
N SER A 487 18.07 34.47 58.14
CA SER A 487 19.44 35.04 58.39
C SER A 487 20.60 34.17 57.84
N ALA A 488 21.30 34.50 56.75
CA ALA A 488 22.17 35.65 56.39
C ALA A 488 23.59 35.63 57.01
N ALA A 489 24.62 35.54 56.13
CA ALA A 489 26.02 36.05 56.21
C ALA A 489 26.92 35.15 55.31
N SER A 490 27.32 35.58 54.11
CA SER A 490 28.49 36.41 53.74
C SER A 490 29.86 35.73 53.83
N GLU A 491 30.51 35.60 52.67
CA GLU A 491 31.88 36.08 52.36
C GLU A 491 33.06 35.35 53.07
N THR A 492 34.23 35.06 52.49
CA THR A 492 34.94 35.50 51.29
C THR A 492 36.21 34.63 51.13
N SER A 493 36.69 34.51 49.88
CA SER A 493 38.10 34.44 49.41
C SER A 493 39.19 33.65 50.15
N THR A 494 39.94 32.84 49.38
CA THR A 494 41.39 33.08 49.15
C THR A 494 41.91 32.30 47.93
N GLU A 495 42.63 33.01 47.05
CA GLU A 495 43.47 32.53 45.94
C GLU A 495 44.89 32.14 46.40
N PHE A 496 45.69 31.65 45.44
CA PHE A 496 47.12 31.26 45.40
C PHE A 496 47.40 29.79 45.76
N GLY A 497 48.21 29.01 45.02
CA GLY A 497 49.09 29.25 43.87
C GLY A 497 49.89 27.97 43.57
N SER A 498 50.42 27.88 42.35
CA SER A 498 51.20 26.81 41.68
C SER A 498 52.25 26.01 42.47
N MET A 499 52.50 24.74 42.09
CA MET A 499 53.76 24.27 41.45
C MET A 499 53.80 22.73 41.22
N GLN A 500 54.64 22.35 40.24
CA GLN A 500 54.88 21.04 39.62
C GLN A 500 55.35 19.90 40.55
N GLY A 501 55.15 18.65 40.08
CA GLY A 501 55.88 17.46 40.53
C GLY A 501 55.50 16.20 39.73
N GLU A 502 56.42 15.73 38.88
CA GLU A 502 56.34 14.51 38.07
C GLU A 502 56.61 13.19 38.85
N CYS A 503 56.28 12.07 38.18
CA CYS A 503 56.76 10.68 38.36
C CYS A 503 55.94 9.80 39.33
N GLY A 504 55.43 8.61 39.00
CA GLY A 504 55.47 7.76 37.81
C GLY A 504 55.03 6.31 38.15
N ARG A 505 54.71 5.52 37.11
CA ARG A 505 54.57 4.03 37.01
C ARG A 505 53.17 3.37 37.05
N SER A 506 52.62 3.21 35.84
CA SER A 506 52.38 1.96 35.07
C SER A 506 51.98 0.63 35.73
N LEU A 507 50.89 0.03 35.20
CA LEU A 507 50.69 -1.35 34.68
C LEU A 507 49.41 -1.23 33.79
N ALA A 508 49.34 -1.39 32.45
CA ALA A 508 49.76 -2.45 31.53
C ALA A 508 49.40 -3.85 32.07
N ASP A 509 48.60 -4.71 31.44
CA ASP A 509 48.29 -4.90 30.02
C ASP A 509 47.07 -5.85 29.93
N GLU A 510 46.21 -5.69 28.92
CA GLU A 510 45.58 -6.80 28.18
C GLU A 510 44.81 -6.21 26.98
N SER A 511 45.55 -6.00 25.90
CA SER A 511 45.01 -5.80 24.55
C SER A 511 45.70 -6.75 23.59
N GLN A 512 45.00 -7.83 23.19
CA GLN A 512 45.30 -8.64 22.01
C GLN A 512 44.05 -9.42 21.63
N VAL A 513 43.27 -8.90 20.68
CA VAL A 513 42.60 -9.56 19.53
C VAL A 513 41.94 -8.41 18.74
N VAL A 514 41.86 -8.53 17.41
CA VAL A 514 41.32 -7.57 16.44
C VAL A 514 42.37 -6.65 15.79
N TYR A 515 43.31 -7.28 15.08
CA TYR A 515 44.06 -6.67 13.97
C TYR A 515 44.01 -7.64 12.77
N THR A 516 42.82 -7.85 12.20
CA THR A 516 42.67 -8.46 10.87
C THR A 516 41.37 -7.96 10.25
N GLU A 517 41.41 -6.83 9.55
CA GLU A 517 40.52 -6.43 8.43
C GLU A 517 40.65 -4.91 8.19
N MET A 518 41.86 -4.48 7.81
CA MET A 518 42.06 -3.21 7.12
C MET A 518 43.17 -3.41 6.10
N GLN A 519 42.80 -3.87 4.91
CA GLN A 519 43.60 -3.77 3.69
C GLN A 519 42.65 -3.86 2.51
N GLY A 520 42.51 -2.78 1.75
CA GLY A 520 41.75 -2.82 0.50
C GLY A 520 41.07 -1.53 0.04
N LEU A 521 41.65 -0.34 0.26
CA LEU A 521 41.31 0.83 -0.56
C LEU A 521 42.61 1.60 -0.84
N GLN A 522 42.97 1.64 -2.12
CA GLN A 522 44.14 2.31 -2.65
C GLN A 522 43.77 3.77 -2.92
N GLU A 523 44.57 4.68 -2.38
CA GLU A 523 44.48 6.13 -2.54
C GLU A 523 44.70 6.54 -4.01
N ILE A 524 43.87 7.44 -4.53
CA ILE A 524 44.20 8.26 -5.71
C ILE A 524 44.37 9.68 -5.21
N GLU A 525 45.63 10.12 -5.15
CA GLU A 525 46.05 11.50 -4.89
C GLU A 525 45.70 12.38 -6.11
N LEU A 526 44.99 13.48 -5.89
CA LEU A 526 44.87 14.58 -6.85
C LEU A 526 45.93 15.63 -6.52
N ASN A 527 46.91 15.78 -7.40
CA ASN A 527 47.90 16.85 -7.36
C ASN A 527 47.34 18.09 -8.08
N ASP A 528 47.21 19.19 -7.35
CA ASP A 528 46.96 20.53 -7.89
C ASP A 528 48.29 21.26 -8.13
N SER A 529 48.46 21.86 -9.31
CA SER A 529 49.27 23.08 -9.50
C SER A 529 48.85 23.84 -10.77
N PRO A 530 48.88 25.19 -10.76
CA PRO A 530 48.16 26.02 -11.74
C PRO A 530 49.06 26.56 -12.86
N ALA A 531 48.46 26.88 -14.01
CA ALA A 531 49.07 27.78 -14.99
C ALA A 531 48.00 28.68 -15.65
N SER A 532 48.26 29.97 -15.54
CA SER A 532 47.53 31.14 -16.04
C SER A 532 47.65 31.34 -17.56
N ALA A 533 46.59 31.85 -18.20
CA ALA A 533 46.64 33.01 -19.11
C ALA A 533 45.25 33.32 -19.71
N ASP A 534 44.73 34.51 -19.39
CA ASP A 534 43.80 35.32 -20.21
C ASP A 534 44.56 35.94 -21.42
N PRO A 535 43.93 36.66 -22.40
CA PRO A 535 42.54 37.15 -22.49
C PRO A 535 41.86 36.99 -23.88
N ALA A 536 40.55 37.26 -23.94
CA ALA A 536 39.93 38.32 -24.77
C ALA A 536 38.53 37.97 -25.36
N SER A 537 37.70 39.00 -25.33
CA SER A 537 36.31 39.19 -25.75
C SER A 537 36.00 38.96 -27.24
N GLY A 538 34.77 38.53 -27.54
CA GLY A 538 34.19 38.61 -28.89
C GLY A 538 32.77 38.02 -28.97
N SER A 539 31.92 38.61 -29.80
CA SER A 539 30.45 38.61 -29.76
C SER A 539 29.77 37.90 -30.95
N TYR A 540 28.48 37.59 -30.80
CA TYR A 540 27.40 37.44 -31.81
C TYR A 540 27.31 36.19 -32.73
N GLN A 541 26.10 35.59 -32.67
CA GLN A 541 25.16 35.08 -33.71
C GLN A 541 25.50 33.95 -34.71
N ASP A 542 24.58 32.98 -34.70
CA ASP A 542 23.81 32.32 -35.78
C ASP A 542 24.47 31.55 -36.95
N GLU A 543 23.71 30.53 -37.35
CA GLU A 543 23.67 29.78 -38.64
C GLU A 543 24.38 28.40 -38.75
N TYR A 544 23.52 27.37 -38.87
CA TYR A 544 23.73 26.09 -39.56
C TYR A 544 24.18 26.28 -41.03
N PRO A 545 24.89 25.32 -41.69
CA PRO A 545 24.19 24.21 -42.35
C PRO A 545 24.96 22.89 -42.68
N GLN A 546 24.15 21.84 -42.88
CA GLN A 546 24.19 20.75 -43.90
C GLN A 546 25.41 19.81 -44.11
N GLU A 547 25.08 18.52 -44.16
CA GLU A 547 25.85 17.37 -44.67
C GLU A 547 26.15 17.44 -46.19
N PRO A 548 27.05 16.57 -46.68
CA PRO A 548 26.59 15.60 -47.68
C PRO A 548 27.15 14.16 -47.56
N GLU A 549 26.45 13.27 -48.28
CA GLU A 549 26.48 11.81 -48.36
C GLU A 549 27.69 11.16 -49.10
N MET A 550 27.73 9.81 -48.97
CA MET A 550 27.98 8.76 -49.99
C MET A 550 29.22 7.83 -49.88
N THR A 551 28.89 6.56 -49.56
CA THR A 551 29.20 5.27 -50.26
C THR A 551 30.50 4.45 -50.08
N THR A 552 30.21 3.14 -49.84
CA THR A 552 30.74 1.87 -50.44
C THR A 552 31.91 1.08 -49.81
N GLU A 553 31.52 -0.14 -49.37
CA GLU A 553 32.12 -1.49 -49.52
C GLU A 553 33.50 -1.87 -48.95
N GLY A 554 33.53 -3.01 -48.23
CA GLY A 554 34.69 -3.93 -48.25
C GLY A 554 35.15 -4.56 -46.92
N VAL A 555 34.60 -5.73 -46.59
CA VAL A 555 35.17 -6.92 -45.88
C VAL A 555 36.55 -6.79 -45.19
N ALA A 556 36.64 -7.07 -43.88
CA ALA A 556 37.52 -8.10 -43.28
C ALA A 556 37.47 -8.13 -41.73
N LEU A 557 37.55 -9.35 -41.22
CA LEU A 557 37.61 -9.81 -39.84
C LEU A 557 38.98 -9.50 -39.19
N GLU A 558 39.03 -8.89 -38.00
CA GLU A 558 39.92 -9.32 -36.90
C GLU A 558 39.68 -8.56 -35.58
N SER A 559 39.82 -9.30 -34.49
CA SER A 559 39.60 -8.94 -33.09
C SER A 559 40.48 -7.80 -32.56
N ARG A 560 39.90 -6.87 -31.78
CA ARG A 560 40.50 -6.29 -30.57
C ARG A 560 39.53 -5.40 -29.79
N LYS A 561 39.65 -5.48 -28.46
CA LYS A 561 38.89 -4.79 -27.41
C LYS A 561 38.94 -3.26 -27.56
N ALA A 562 37.79 -2.59 -27.42
CA ALA A 562 37.60 -1.16 -27.12
C ALA A 562 36.49 -1.13 -26.05
N VAL A 563 36.69 -0.64 -24.81
CA VAL A 563 36.83 0.75 -24.35
C VAL A 563 35.74 1.66 -24.93
N ASP A 564 34.55 1.57 -24.36
CA ASP A 564 33.47 2.54 -24.59
C ASP A 564 33.78 3.83 -23.82
N VAL A 565 34.08 4.87 -24.59
CA VAL A 565 34.09 6.26 -24.16
C VAL A 565 32.64 6.73 -24.17
N VAL A 566 32.03 6.87 -23.00
CA VAL A 566 30.70 7.46 -22.83
C VAL A 566 30.85 8.98 -22.96
N ASN A 567 30.31 9.55 -24.03
CA ASN A 567 30.14 10.99 -24.19
C ASN A 567 29.17 11.51 -23.13
N LEU A 568 29.67 12.21 -22.12
CA LEU A 568 28.87 12.98 -21.18
C LEU A 568 28.27 14.20 -21.90
N SER A 569 26.96 14.18 -22.10
CA SER A 569 26.18 15.41 -22.25
C SER A 569 25.44 15.68 -20.94
N VAL A 570 25.57 16.92 -20.48
CA VAL A 570 25.17 17.42 -19.16
C VAL A 570 23.72 17.90 -19.24
N SER A 571 22.83 17.27 -18.49
CA SER A 571 21.54 17.83 -18.07
C SER A 571 21.12 17.16 -16.77
N CYS A 572 20.83 17.99 -15.76
CA CYS A 572 20.72 17.65 -14.35
C CYS A 572 19.50 16.78 -14.04
N THR A 573 19.71 15.57 -13.52
CA THR A 573 18.67 14.73 -12.90
C THR A 573 18.97 14.48 -11.43
N ALA A 574 17.93 14.61 -10.61
CA ALA A 574 17.93 14.48 -9.16
C ALA A 574 18.53 13.14 -8.71
N THR A 575 19.41 13.20 -7.71
CA THR A 575 19.97 12.05 -7.01
C THR A 575 18.93 11.41 -6.08
N CYS A 576 17.93 10.76 -6.66
CA CYS A 576 17.13 9.72 -6.01
C CYS A 576 17.32 8.42 -6.80
N LEU A 577 18.37 7.66 -6.48
CA LEU A 577 18.55 6.32 -7.05
C LEU A 577 17.39 5.43 -6.58
N PRO A 578 16.60 4.83 -7.50
CA PRO A 578 15.53 3.91 -7.14
C PRO A 578 16.11 2.56 -6.70
N PHE A 579 15.36 1.85 -5.85
CA PHE A 579 15.45 0.40 -5.77
C PHE A 579 14.99 -0.16 -7.13
N SER A 580 15.95 -0.44 -8.02
CA SER A 580 15.67 -1.03 -9.33
C SER A 580 15.10 -2.43 -9.14
N SER A 581 13.84 -2.64 -9.56
CA SER A 581 13.22 -3.95 -9.83
C SER A 581 13.63 -4.50 -11.21
N VAL A 582 14.91 -4.40 -11.58
CA VAL A 582 15.44 -5.05 -12.78
C VAL A 582 15.65 -6.54 -12.48
N LEU A 583 14.82 -7.37 -13.10
CA LEU A 583 15.08 -8.80 -13.24
C LEU A 583 16.38 -8.97 -14.06
N LYS A 584 17.49 -9.33 -13.40
CA LYS A 584 18.71 -9.70 -14.10
C LYS A 584 18.55 -11.11 -14.67
N GLU A 585 18.56 -11.21 -16.00
CA GLU A 585 18.83 -12.46 -16.70
C GLU A 585 20.21 -13.00 -16.28
N THR A 586 20.25 -14.26 -15.83
CA THR A 586 21.48 -14.97 -15.47
C THR A 586 22.11 -15.62 -16.72
N PRO A 587 23.41 -15.41 -17.01
CA PRO A 587 24.13 -16.21 -18.00
C PRO A 587 24.56 -17.57 -17.41
N ALA A 588 24.65 -18.58 -18.27
CA ALA A 588 24.84 -19.99 -17.92
C ALA A 588 26.29 -20.43 -17.63
N MET A 589 26.41 -21.43 -16.74
CA MET A 589 27.51 -22.38 -16.44
C MET A 589 28.72 -21.86 -15.62
N VAL A 590 29.30 -22.56 -14.61
CA VAL A 590 29.73 -23.98 -14.51
C VAL A 590 29.75 -24.50 -13.04
N GLY A 591 29.15 -25.69 -12.83
CA GLY A 591 29.56 -26.83 -11.98
C GLY A 591 29.96 -26.69 -10.50
N PHE A 592 29.06 -27.06 -9.57
CA PHE A 592 29.41 -27.73 -8.30
C PHE A 592 28.32 -28.73 -7.85
N SER A 593 28.78 -29.73 -7.08
CA SER A 593 28.22 -31.07 -6.85
C SER A 593 26.87 -31.16 -6.11
N ALA A 594 26.08 -32.16 -6.50
CA ALA A 594 24.73 -32.45 -6.04
C ALA A 594 24.69 -33.06 -4.62
N LYS A 595 23.96 -32.41 -3.70
CA LYS A 595 23.20 -33.06 -2.61
C LYS A 595 21.92 -32.25 -2.28
N GLN A 596 20.79 -32.81 -2.72
CA GLN A 596 19.43 -32.73 -2.16
C GLN A 596 18.96 -31.44 -1.44
N ALA A 597 18.10 -30.68 -2.12
CA ALA A 597 16.80 -30.23 -1.59
C ALA A 597 15.90 -29.90 -2.80
N VAL A 598 14.67 -30.42 -2.79
CA VAL A 598 13.72 -30.42 -3.89
C VAL A 598 12.47 -29.65 -3.43
N PHE A 599 12.13 -28.60 -4.22
CA PHE A 599 10.94 -27.70 -4.23
C PHE A 599 10.80 -26.55 -3.20
N PRO A 600 10.40 -25.33 -3.66
CA PRO A 600 9.40 -24.51 -2.99
C PRO A 600 8.01 -24.85 -3.58
N ILE A 601 7.10 -25.34 -2.72
CA ILE A 601 5.67 -25.45 -3.02
C ILE A 601 5.05 -24.13 -2.57
N THR A 602 4.66 -23.26 -3.51
CA THR A 602 3.83 -22.08 -3.23
C THR A 602 2.42 -22.57 -2.89
N ARG A 603 2.12 -22.73 -1.60
CA ARG A 603 0.73 -22.85 -1.13
C ARG A 603 0.20 -21.44 -0.89
N GLN A 604 -0.28 -20.79 -1.94
CA GLN A 604 -1.17 -19.63 -1.78
C GLN A 604 -2.59 -20.15 -1.52
N PRO A 605 -3.35 -19.57 -0.58
CA PRO A 605 -4.75 -19.94 -0.36
C PRO A 605 -5.59 -19.63 -1.61
N LEU A 606 -6.43 -20.58 -2.02
CA LEU A 606 -7.31 -20.48 -3.19
C LEU A 606 -8.62 -19.79 -2.81
N GLY A 607 -8.68 -18.47 -2.81
CA GLY A 607 -9.95 -17.78 -2.57
C GLY A 607 -9.75 -16.28 -2.41
N SER A 608 -10.66 -15.50 -2.97
CA SER A 608 -10.61 -14.06 -2.85
C SER A 608 -11.57 -13.57 -1.76
N PHE A 609 -11.33 -12.38 -1.20
CA PHE A 609 -12.34 -11.71 -0.39
C PHE A 609 -13.61 -11.50 -1.23
N GLY A 610 -14.65 -12.28 -0.99
CA GLY A 610 -15.93 -12.16 -1.67
C GLY A 610 -17.02 -11.75 -0.69
N VAL A 611 -17.90 -10.82 -1.09
CA VAL A 611 -19.17 -10.64 -0.37
C VAL A 611 -20.08 -11.82 -0.75
N VAL A 612 -20.24 -12.78 0.16
CA VAL A 612 -21.10 -13.96 -0.06
C VAL A 612 -22.58 -13.64 0.21
N SER A 613 -23.42 -13.90 -0.79
CA SER A 613 -24.87 -14.11 -0.60
C SER A 613 -25.15 -15.59 -0.40
N SER A 614 -25.84 -15.93 0.69
CA SER A 614 -26.14 -17.28 1.11
C SER A 614 -26.94 -18.08 0.07
N ASN A 615 -26.39 -19.20 -0.46
CA ASN A 615 -27.12 -20.47 -0.67
C ASN A 615 -26.24 -21.64 -1.22
N SER A 616 -25.97 -22.59 -0.32
CA SER A 616 -26.01 -24.06 -0.47
C SER A 616 -25.27 -24.81 -1.58
N ASN A 617 -24.05 -24.41 -1.97
CA ASN A 617 -22.98 -25.34 -2.44
C ASN A 617 -21.60 -24.64 -2.46
N GLU A 618 -21.25 -23.94 -1.38
CA GLU A 618 -20.10 -23.02 -1.29
C GLU A 618 -18.98 -23.52 -0.35
N VAL A 619 -18.65 -24.81 -0.39
CA VAL A 619 -17.80 -25.42 0.66
C VAL A 619 -16.32 -24.96 0.60
N ASP A 620 -15.79 -24.57 -0.56
CA ASP A 620 -14.33 -24.42 -0.77
C ASP A 620 -13.78 -23.01 -0.48
N GLU A 621 -14.49 -21.95 -0.88
CA GLU A 621 -14.04 -20.57 -0.64
C GLU A 621 -14.41 -20.11 0.78
N GLU A 622 -15.59 -20.52 1.28
CA GLU A 622 -15.89 -20.44 2.71
C GLU A 622 -14.82 -21.17 3.54
N ALA A 623 -14.25 -22.27 3.04
CA ALA A 623 -13.18 -22.96 3.76
C ALA A 623 -11.91 -22.13 3.85
N ASN A 624 -11.46 -21.46 2.78
CA ASN A 624 -10.24 -20.65 2.81
C ASN A 624 -10.40 -19.36 3.62
N GLU A 625 -11.54 -18.67 3.52
CA GLU A 625 -11.84 -17.55 4.42
C GLU A 625 -11.92 -18.04 5.87
N ARG A 626 -12.61 -19.17 6.15
CA ARG A 626 -12.65 -19.76 7.50
C ARG A 626 -11.27 -20.12 8.00
N ILE A 627 -10.38 -20.65 7.17
CA ILE A 627 -8.99 -20.97 7.54
C ILE A 627 -8.25 -19.69 7.94
N PHE A 628 -8.37 -18.63 7.15
CA PHE A 628 -7.78 -17.33 7.47
C PHE A 628 -8.29 -16.76 8.80
N TYR A 629 -9.62 -16.74 9.00
CA TYR A 629 -10.21 -16.27 10.26
C TYR A 629 -9.82 -17.13 11.47
N GLN A 630 -9.74 -18.46 11.30
CA GLN A 630 -9.27 -19.36 12.36
C GLN A 630 -7.79 -19.11 12.69
N ALA A 631 -6.94 -18.88 11.67
CA ALA A 631 -5.54 -18.55 11.86
C ALA A 631 -5.38 -17.19 12.57
N LYS A 632 -6.17 -16.18 12.19
CA LYS A 632 -6.23 -14.86 12.84
C LYS A 632 -6.61 -14.97 14.31
N GLU A 633 -7.68 -15.67 14.63
CA GLU A 633 -8.14 -15.85 16.01
C GLU A 633 -7.18 -16.68 16.86
N LYS A 634 -6.53 -17.70 16.27
CA LYS A 634 -5.45 -18.44 16.92
C LYS A 634 -4.27 -17.53 17.25
N PHE A 635 -3.80 -16.73 16.28
CA PHE A 635 -2.70 -15.79 16.47
C PHE A 635 -3.00 -14.77 17.59
N LYS A 636 -4.21 -14.18 17.60
CA LYS A 636 -4.65 -13.24 18.64
C LYS A 636 -4.62 -13.85 20.04
N LYS A 637 -5.07 -15.10 20.19
CA LYS A 637 -5.08 -15.84 21.46
C LYS A 637 -3.67 -16.17 21.97
N GLU A 638 -2.77 -16.57 21.07
CA GLU A 638 -1.38 -16.94 21.41
C GLU A 638 -0.55 -15.72 21.83
N MET A 639 -0.72 -14.59 21.15
CA MET A 639 0.09 -13.40 21.34
C MET A 639 -0.36 -12.50 22.49
N LYS A 640 -1.56 -12.72 23.05
CA LYS A 640 -2.15 -11.88 24.13
C LYS A 640 -2.05 -10.38 23.80
N ILE A 641 -2.51 -10.01 22.61
CA ILE A 641 -2.36 -8.65 22.08
C ILE A 641 -3.09 -7.66 22.99
N GLU A 642 -2.34 -6.76 23.65
CA GLU A 642 -2.87 -5.62 24.41
C GLU A 642 -3.26 -4.51 23.42
N GLY A 643 -4.35 -4.72 22.69
CA GLY A 643 -4.82 -3.79 21.66
C GLY A 643 -5.86 -4.41 20.75
N PHE A 644 -6.35 -3.60 19.82
CA PHE A 644 -7.34 -3.99 18.82
C PHE A 644 -6.69 -3.99 17.43
N LEU A 645 -7.27 -4.76 16.53
CA LEU A 645 -6.89 -4.77 15.13
C LEU A 645 -7.93 -4.00 14.33
N TYR A 646 -7.50 -3.12 13.42
CA TYR A 646 -8.43 -2.32 12.62
C TYR A 646 -9.39 -3.16 11.79
N SER A 647 -8.95 -4.33 11.32
CA SER A 647 -9.79 -5.27 10.57
C SER A 647 -10.86 -5.97 11.39
N ASP A 648 -10.87 -5.82 12.72
CA ASP A 648 -11.95 -6.31 13.59
C ASP A 648 -13.07 -5.26 13.77
N LEU A 649 -12.87 -4.03 13.28
CA LEU A 649 -13.88 -2.98 13.34
C LEU A 649 -14.96 -3.21 12.27
N SER A 650 -16.22 -2.98 12.65
CA SER A 650 -17.35 -3.12 11.72
C SER A 650 -17.44 -1.97 10.71
N VAL A 651 -16.89 -0.81 11.05
CA VAL A 651 -16.89 0.39 10.21
C VAL A 651 -15.49 0.56 9.62
N LEU A 652 -15.43 0.69 8.30
CA LEU A 652 -14.19 0.97 7.59
C LEU A 652 -13.74 2.40 7.84
N ALA A 653 -12.43 2.62 7.87
CA ALA A 653 -11.86 3.95 8.07
C ALA A 653 -12.07 4.89 6.88
N SER A 654 -12.17 4.33 5.67
CA SER A 654 -12.53 4.99 4.44
C SER A 654 -13.56 4.15 3.69
N ASP A 655 -14.66 4.78 3.30
CA ASP A 655 -15.76 4.22 2.53
C ASP A 655 -15.91 4.88 1.15
N ILE A 656 -15.16 5.94 0.89
CA ILE A 656 -15.16 6.67 -0.38
C ILE A 656 -14.01 6.15 -1.25
N PRO A 657 -14.29 5.57 -2.44
CA PRO A 657 -13.26 5.12 -3.36
C PRO A 657 -12.50 6.30 -3.94
N TYR A 658 -11.29 6.06 -4.46
CA TYR A 658 -10.59 7.06 -5.24
C TYR A 658 -11.35 7.39 -6.52
N PHE A 659 -11.32 8.66 -6.92
CA PHE A 659 -12.00 9.18 -8.10
C PHE A 659 -13.50 8.84 -8.08
N PRO A 660 -14.25 9.24 -7.02
CA PRO A 660 -15.69 9.04 -7.01
C PRO A 660 -16.34 9.83 -8.16
N PRO A 661 -17.57 9.47 -8.57
CA PRO A 661 -18.33 10.28 -9.51
C PRO A 661 -18.38 11.74 -9.04
N GLU A 662 -18.31 12.70 -9.96
CA GLU A 662 -18.42 14.12 -9.64
C GLU A 662 -19.77 14.40 -8.96
N GLU A 663 -19.76 14.64 -7.65
CA GLU A 663 -20.91 15.20 -6.93
C GLU A 663 -20.84 16.72 -6.99
N GLU A 664 -21.99 17.38 -7.20
CA GLU A 664 -22.07 18.85 -7.18
C GLU A 664 -21.53 19.36 -5.83
N GLU A 665 -20.54 20.25 -5.86
CA GLU A 665 -19.98 20.87 -4.64
C GLU A 665 -21.12 21.48 -3.82
N GLU A 666 -21.52 20.81 -2.74
CA GLU A 666 -22.40 21.42 -1.76
C GLU A 666 -21.68 22.67 -1.23
N ASN A 667 -22.34 23.82 -1.36
CA ASN A 667 -21.85 25.12 -0.88
C ASN A 667 -21.75 25.12 0.66
N LEU A 668 -20.74 24.44 1.20
CA LEU A 668 -20.34 24.55 2.59
C LEU A 668 -19.53 25.84 2.72
N GLU A 669 -20.00 26.76 3.56
CA GLU A 669 -19.42 28.08 3.86
C GLU A 669 -17.98 28.03 4.46
N ASP A 670 -17.36 26.86 4.51
CA ASP A 670 -16.05 26.64 5.12
C ASP A 670 -14.90 27.18 4.25
N GLY A 671 -13.95 27.84 4.93
CA GLY A 671 -12.70 28.30 4.35
C GLY A 671 -11.70 27.17 4.07
N ILE A 672 -10.54 27.52 3.49
CA ILE A 672 -9.53 26.58 3.00
C ILE A 672 -8.75 25.94 4.16
N HIS A 673 -8.53 24.62 4.05
CA HIS A 673 -7.61 23.89 4.91
C HIS A 673 -6.24 23.82 4.23
N LEU A 674 -5.32 24.67 4.67
CA LEU A 674 -3.96 24.71 4.15
C LEU A 674 -3.10 23.60 4.78
N VAL A 675 -2.47 22.78 3.95
CA VAL A 675 -1.52 21.74 4.37
C VAL A 675 -0.11 22.15 3.93
N VAL A 676 0.77 22.40 4.90
CA VAL A 676 2.15 22.84 4.65
C VAL A 676 3.10 21.64 4.80
N CYS A 677 3.75 21.25 3.71
CA CYS A 677 4.69 20.14 3.62
C CYS A 677 6.14 20.65 3.69
N VAL A 678 6.94 20.13 4.63
CA VAL A 678 8.31 20.59 4.89
C VAL A 678 9.29 19.42 4.84
N HIS A 679 10.21 19.48 3.87
CA HIS A 679 11.19 18.43 3.59
C HIS A 679 12.35 18.38 4.62
N GLY A 680 13.14 17.31 4.53
CA GLY A 680 14.29 17.05 5.40
C GLY A 680 15.61 17.65 4.91
N LEU A 681 16.71 17.20 5.53
CA LEU A 681 18.08 17.57 5.16
C LEU A 681 18.41 17.03 3.77
N ASP A 682 18.99 17.86 2.90
CA ASP A 682 19.36 17.50 1.52
C ASP A 682 18.14 17.02 0.68
N GLY A 683 16.93 17.36 1.14
CA GLY A 683 15.65 17.04 0.50
C GLY A 683 15.08 18.20 -0.31
N ASN A 684 13.93 17.98 -0.94
CA ASN A 684 13.22 18.97 -1.74
C ASN A 684 11.68 18.84 -1.67
N SER A 685 10.96 19.75 -2.34
CA SER A 685 9.48 19.82 -2.31
C SER A 685 8.80 18.58 -2.90
N ALA A 686 9.48 17.83 -3.77
CA ALA A 686 8.95 16.60 -4.33
C ALA A 686 8.97 15.42 -3.33
N ASP A 687 9.76 15.48 -2.25
CA ASP A 687 9.90 14.36 -1.31
C ASP A 687 8.58 13.99 -0.61
N LEU A 688 7.67 14.95 -0.44
CA LEU A 688 6.36 14.75 0.19
C LEU A 688 5.22 14.61 -0.83
N ARG A 689 5.54 14.42 -2.12
CA ARG A 689 4.56 14.38 -3.22
C ARG A 689 3.57 13.23 -3.10
N LEU A 690 4.02 12.03 -2.72
CA LEU A 690 3.12 10.90 -2.49
C LEU A 690 2.17 11.16 -1.32
N VAL A 691 2.68 11.77 -0.23
CA VAL A 691 1.87 12.14 0.93
C VAL A 691 0.75 13.10 0.53
N LYS A 692 1.08 14.16 -0.22
CA LYS A 692 0.07 15.08 -0.80
C LYS A 692 -0.95 14.31 -1.63
N THR A 693 -0.47 13.45 -2.54
CA THR A 693 -1.32 12.69 -3.47
C THR A 693 -2.33 11.83 -2.74
N PHE A 694 -1.93 11.01 -1.76
CA PHE A 694 -2.87 10.13 -1.07
C PHE A 694 -3.88 10.88 -0.20
N ILE A 695 -3.52 12.06 0.32
CA ILE A 695 -4.48 12.92 1.04
C ILE A 695 -5.50 13.51 0.06
N GLU A 696 -5.07 14.02 -1.10
CA GLU A 696 -5.96 14.56 -2.13
C GLU A 696 -6.91 13.50 -2.69
N LEU A 697 -6.40 12.30 -2.99
CA LEU A 697 -7.21 11.19 -3.51
C LEU A 697 -8.17 10.63 -2.47
N GLY A 698 -7.78 10.62 -1.20
CA GLY A 698 -8.58 10.07 -0.10
C GLY A 698 -9.59 11.04 0.52
N LEU A 699 -9.52 12.33 0.20
CA LEU A 699 -10.48 13.36 0.62
C LEU A 699 -11.02 14.13 -0.60
N PRO A 700 -11.69 13.45 -1.54
CA PRO A 700 -12.31 14.11 -2.68
C PRO A 700 -13.34 15.14 -2.19
N GLY A 701 -13.34 16.33 -2.78
CA GLY A 701 -14.20 17.45 -2.37
C GLY A 701 -13.73 18.25 -1.14
N GLY A 702 -12.64 17.84 -0.48
CA GLY A 702 -12.02 18.66 0.57
C GLY A 702 -11.43 19.95 -0.01
N LYS A 703 -11.76 21.12 0.56
CA LYS A 703 -11.12 22.41 0.23
C LYS A 703 -9.69 22.48 0.78
N LEU A 704 -8.84 21.59 0.29
CA LEU A 704 -7.44 21.46 0.65
C LEU A 704 -6.58 22.28 -0.29
N ASP A 705 -5.65 23.04 0.28
CA ASP A 705 -4.59 23.72 -0.49
C ASP A 705 -3.24 23.27 0.06
N PHE A 706 -2.30 22.92 -0.82
CA PHE A 706 -1.00 22.40 -0.41
C PHE A 706 0.11 23.39 -0.70
N LEU A 707 0.90 23.70 0.32
CA LEU A 707 2.18 24.39 0.17
C LEU A 707 3.31 23.38 0.33
N MET A 708 3.94 23.02 -0.79
CA MET A 708 5.15 22.19 -0.80
C MET A 708 6.38 23.09 -0.66
N SER A 709 7.00 23.13 0.51
CA SER A 709 8.06 24.11 0.82
C SER A 709 9.30 23.98 -0.07
N GLU A 710 9.76 25.10 -0.61
CA GLU A 710 10.91 25.18 -1.52
C GLU A 710 12.04 26.08 -1.03
N ARG A 711 11.74 27.05 -0.17
CA ARG A 711 12.71 28.09 0.22
C ARG A 711 13.97 27.55 0.91
N ASN A 712 13.93 26.36 1.49
CA ASN A 712 15.09 25.76 2.18
C ASN A 712 15.86 24.75 1.32
N GLN A 713 15.38 24.36 0.13
CA GLN A 713 16.00 23.32 -0.70
C GLN A 713 17.45 23.63 -1.08
N THR A 714 17.73 24.89 -1.39
CA THR A 714 19.07 25.31 -1.83
C THR A 714 20.10 25.31 -0.71
N ASP A 715 19.66 25.31 0.55
CA ASP A 715 20.54 25.41 1.73
C ASP A 715 19.85 24.89 3.00
N THR A 716 19.76 23.56 3.11
CA THR A 716 19.27 22.86 4.32
C THR A 716 20.30 22.78 5.44
N PHE A 717 21.53 23.27 5.20
CA PHE A 717 22.64 23.20 6.15
C PHE A 717 22.77 24.48 7.00
N ALA A 718 22.03 25.54 6.68
CA ALA A 718 21.85 26.72 7.52
C ALA A 718 21.37 26.38 8.94
N ASP A 719 21.51 27.31 9.88
CA ASP A 719 20.90 27.17 11.20
C ASP A 719 19.36 27.20 11.13
N PHE A 720 18.72 26.61 12.15
CA PHE A 720 17.27 26.51 12.21
C PHE A 720 16.56 27.86 12.27
N ASP A 721 17.17 28.90 12.85
CA ASP A 721 16.55 30.23 12.89
C ASP A 721 16.38 30.79 11.47
N THR A 722 17.44 30.72 10.67
CA THR A 722 17.43 31.13 9.26
C THR A 722 16.41 30.32 8.45
N MET A 723 16.41 28.99 8.59
CA MET A 723 15.46 28.12 7.87
C MET A 723 14.00 28.34 8.30
N THR A 724 13.78 28.68 9.57
CA THR A 724 12.46 29.03 10.12
C THR A 724 11.92 30.29 9.46
N ASP A 725 12.74 31.32 9.35
CA ASP A 725 12.31 32.60 8.79
C ASP A 725 12.01 32.47 7.29
N ARG A 726 12.81 31.69 6.56
CA ARG A 726 12.56 31.34 5.15
C ARG A 726 11.22 30.61 4.96
N LEU A 727 10.92 29.60 5.79
CA LEU A 727 9.65 28.86 5.73
C LEU A 727 8.46 29.75 6.11
N LEU A 728 8.61 30.59 7.15
CA LEU A 728 7.54 31.49 7.56
C LEU A 728 7.22 32.53 6.48
N ASP A 729 8.24 33.10 5.84
CA ASP A 729 8.05 34.01 4.72
C ASP A 729 7.30 33.33 3.56
N GLU A 730 7.65 32.08 3.25
CA GLU A 730 6.97 31.27 2.25
C GLU A 730 5.48 31.05 2.56
N ILE A 731 5.15 30.65 3.80
CA ILE A 731 3.75 30.42 4.22
C ILE A 731 2.93 31.70 4.09
N ILE A 732 3.44 32.83 4.60
CA ILE A 732 2.73 34.10 4.53
C ILE A 732 2.59 34.58 3.08
N GLN A 733 3.64 34.44 2.28
CA GLN A 733 3.60 34.80 0.86
C GLN A 733 2.56 33.97 0.11
N HIS A 734 2.49 32.66 0.35
CA HIS A 734 1.52 31.76 -0.28
C HIS A 734 0.08 32.17 0.03
N ILE A 735 -0.23 32.37 1.31
CA ILE A 735 -1.57 32.82 1.76
C ILE A 735 -1.95 34.15 1.10
N GLN A 736 -1.01 35.09 0.98
CA GLN A 736 -1.25 36.41 0.39
C GLN A 736 -1.39 36.37 -1.13
N LEU A 737 -0.54 35.60 -1.81
CA LEU A 737 -0.50 35.51 -3.28
C LEU A 737 -1.82 34.94 -3.83
N TYR A 738 -2.34 33.90 -3.18
CA TYR A 738 -3.57 33.23 -3.58
C TYR A 738 -4.82 33.75 -2.85
N ASN A 739 -4.68 34.76 -1.99
CA ASN A 739 -5.77 35.36 -1.21
C ASN A 739 -6.62 34.30 -0.46
N LEU A 740 -5.94 33.35 0.19
CA LEU A 740 -6.59 32.19 0.80
C LEU A 740 -7.33 32.58 2.09
N SER A 741 -8.62 32.25 2.17
CA SER A 741 -9.39 32.34 3.41
C SER A 741 -9.14 31.10 4.27
N ILE A 742 -8.07 31.12 5.06
CA ILE A 742 -7.66 29.96 5.86
C ILE A 742 -8.65 29.68 6.99
N SER A 743 -9.28 28.51 6.99
CA SER A 743 -10.06 27.97 8.12
C SER A 743 -9.18 27.16 9.06
N ARG A 744 -8.29 26.31 8.49
CA ARG A 744 -7.44 25.37 9.21
C ARG A 744 -6.05 25.31 8.59
N ILE A 745 -5.03 25.01 9.39
CA ILE A 745 -3.66 24.75 8.94
C ILE A 745 -3.17 23.42 9.51
N SER A 746 -2.76 22.51 8.64
CA SER A 746 -2.00 21.32 9.01
C SER A 746 -0.55 21.45 8.56
N PHE A 747 0.36 20.81 9.29
CA PHE A 747 1.77 20.72 8.95
C PHE A 747 2.17 19.26 8.80
N ILE A 748 2.92 18.95 7.74
CA ILE A 748 3.54 17.65 7.51
C ILE A 748 5.04 17.87 7.42
N GLY A 749 5.80 17.28 8.33
CA GLY A 749 7.25 17.42 8.37
C GLY A 749 7.95 16.07 8.22
N HIS A 750 9.01 16.03 7.41
CA HIS A 750 9.95 14.92 7.39
C HIS A 750 11.28 15.30 8.03
N SER A 751 11.84 14.40 8.84
CA SER A 751 13.17 14.56 9.41
C SER A 751 13.33 15.95 10.08
N LEU A 752 14.39 16.71 9.76
CA LEU A 752 14.60 18.05 10.34
C LEU A 752 13.50 19.08 10.03
N GLY A 753 12.66 18.85 9.02
CA GLY A 753 11.53 19.73 8.68
C GLY A 753 10.57 19.88 9.85
N ASN A 754 10.45 18.84 10.68
CA ASN A 754 9.68 18.85 11.93
C ASN A 754 10.18 19.87 12.95
N VAL A 755 11.50 20.08 13.03
CA VAL A 755 12.11 21.07 13.93
C VAL A 755 11.87 22.48 13.40
N ILE A 756 11.96 22.68 12.08
CA ILE A 756 11.64 23.96 11.43
C ILE A 756 10.18 24.33 11.70
N ILE A 757 9.23 23.40 11.49
CA ILE A 757 7.80 23.60 11.77
C ILE A 757 7.60 24.04 13.23
N ARG A 758 8.14 23.29 14.19
CA ARG A 758 8.03 23.65 15.62
C ARG A 758 8.57 25.05 15.91
N SER A 759 9.67 25.43 15.27
CA SER A 759 10.27 26.75 15.42
C SER A 759 9.37 27.86 14.84
N VAL A 760 8.70 27.63 13.70
CA VAL A 760 7.73 28.57 13.10
C VAL A 760 6.61 28.93 14.08
N LEU A 761 6.10 27.95 14.85
CA LEU A 761 5.03 28.17 15.84
C LEU A 761 5.42 29.18 16.93
N THR A 762 6.72 29.39 17.14
CA THR A 762 7.24 30.32 18.15
C THR A 762 7.38 31.74 17.65
N ARG A 763 7.33 31.96 16.32
CA ARG A 763 7.58 33.25 15.71
C ARG A 763 6.38 34.19 15.88
N PRO A 764 6.59 35.46 16.31
CA PRO A 764 5.50 36.42 16.54
C PRO A 764 4.58 36.63 15.33
N ARG A 765 5.14 36.62 14.12
CA ARG A 765 4.39 36.79 12.86
C ARG A 765 3.41 35.65 12.59
N PHE A 766 3.63 34.45 13.14
CA PHE A 766 2.73 33.31 12.96
C PHE A 766 1.61 33.24 14.02
N ARG A 767 1.68 34.05 15.08
CA ARG A 767 0.80 33.98 16.26
C ARG A 767 -0.70 34.04 15.91
N TYR A 768 -1.07 34.76 14.86
CA TYR A 768 -2.45 34.88 14.40
C TYR A 768 -3.06 33.54 13.90
N TYR A 769 -2.24 32.60 13.46
CA TYR A 769 -2.68 31.32 12.90
C TYR A 769 -2.71 30.18 13.92
N LEU A 770 -2.20 30.39 15.14
CA LEU A 770 -2.09 29.32 16.15
C LEU A 770 -3.45 28.71 16.50
N ASN A 771 -4.52 29.49 16.54
CA ASN A 771 -5.88 29.00 16.80
C ASN A 771 -6.53 28.29 15.60
N LYS A 772 -5.86 28.24 14.45
CA LYS A 772 -6.31 27.53 13.24
C LYS A 772 -5.58 26.20 13.02
N LEU A 773 -4.69 25.81 13.94
CA LEU A 773 -3.89 24.60 13.78
C LEU A 773 -4.75 23.34 13.95
N HIS A 774 -4.68 22.45 12.97
CA HIS A 774 -5.47 21.23 12.94
C HIS A 774 -4.60 20.00 13.21
N THR A 775 -3.70 19.65 12.29
CA THR A 775 -2.87 18.44 12.43
C THR A 775 -1.39 18.73 12.24
N PHE A 776 -0.57 18.18 13.12
CA PHE A 776 0.87 18.09 12.94
C PHE A 776 1.26 16.63 12.73
N LEU A 777 1.58 16.27 11.48
CA LEU A 777 2.06 14.95 11.10
C LEU A 777 3.59 14.96 10.98
N SER A 778 4.26 14.32 11.93
CA SER A 778 5.71 14.24 12.01
C SER A 778 6.22 12.87 11.55
N LEU A 779 6.80 12.82 10.36
CA LEU A 779 7.46 11.63 9.79
C LEU A 779 8.95 11.63 10.19
N SER A 780 9.35 10.71 11.08
CA SER A 780 10.74 10.58 11.55
C SER A 780 11.38 11.88 12.07
N GLY A 781 10.67 12.68 12.87
CA GLY A 781 11.18 13.99 13.34
C GLY A 781 12.18 13.92 14.51
N PRO A 782 13.40 14.49 14.44
CA PRO A 782 14.37 14.46 15.53
C PRO A 782 14.04 15.51 16.63
N HIS A 783 12.87 15.39 17.26
CA HIS A 783 12.33 16.40 18.19
C HIS A 783 13.20 16.69 19.41
N LEU A 784 14.00 15.70 19.83
CA LEU A 784 14.93 15.76 20.95
C LEU A 784 16.40 15.69 20.47
N GLY A 785 16.63 15.91 19.17
CA GLY A 785 17.94 15.81 18.52
C GLY A 785 18.47 14.38 18.47
N THR A 786 19.80 14.27 18.31
CA THR A 786 20.49 12.99 18.09
C THR A 786 21.48 12.61 19.21
N LEU A 787 21.29 13.14 20.43
CA LEU A 787 22.18 12.93 21.58
C LEU A 787 22.45 11.44 21.89
N TYR A 788 21.40 10.61 21.86
CA TYR A 788 21.48 9.18 22.17
C TYR A 788 21.31 8.32 20.93
N ASN A 789 21.99 8.66 19.82
CA ASN A 789 21.97 7.82 18.63
C ASN A 789 22.68 6.48 18.89
N ASN A 790 22.04 5.37 18.54
CA ASN A 790 22.56 4.02 18.71
C ASN A 790 23.50 3.57 17.56
N SER A 791 23.63 4.36 16.48
CA SER A 791 24.45 4.02 15.31
C SER A 791 25.78 4.77 15.31
N THR A 792 26.88 4.05 15.54
CA THR A 792 28.26 4.58 15.51
C THR A 792 28.69 5.02 14.10
N LEU A 793 28.20 4.36 13.06
CA LEU A 793 28.51 4.69 11.67
C LEU A 793 27.80 5.98 11.22
N VAL A 794 26.52 6.13 11.57
CA VAL A 794 25.76 7.35 11.27
C VAL A 794 26.28 8.54 12.07
N SER A 795 26.62 8.36 13.34
CA SER A 795 27.22 9.43 14.16
C SER A 795 28.60 9.86 13.65
N THR A 796 29.39 8.92 13.10
CA THR A 796 30.67 9.22 12.43
C THR A 796 30.45 9.97 11.11
N GLY A 797 29.47 9.56 10.30
CA GLY A 797 29.09 10.25 9.06
C GLY A 797 28.58 11.67 9.30
N LEU A 798 27.69 11.86 10.29
CA LEU A 798 27.22 13.17 10.73
C LEU A 798 28.38 14.06 11.20
N TRP A 799 29.32 13.54 11.98
CA TRP A 799 30.51 14.29 12.40
C TRP A 799 31.38 14.71 11.21
N LEU A 800 31.56 13.83 10.22
CA LEU A 800 32.31 14.14 9.00
C LEU A 800 31.59 15.22 8.18
N MET A 801 30.28 15.11 7.98
CA MET A 801 29.47 16.12 7.28
C MET A 801 29.45 17.46 8.01
N GLN A 802 29.36 17.46 9.34
CA GLN A 802 29.48 18.67 10.16
C GLN A 802 30.80 19.39 9.91
N LYS A 803 31.91 18.64 9.88
CA LYS A 803 33.26 19.20 9.69
C LYS A 803 33.49 19.67 8.25
N LEU A 804 32.99 18.93 7.26
CA LEU A 804 33.17 19.23 5.84
C LEU A 804 32.23 20.32 5.32
N LYS A 805 30.98 20.37 5.79
CA LYS A 805 29.94 21.29 5.29
C LYS A 805 29.67 22.50 6.18
N LYS A 806 30.32 22.62 7.35
CA LYS A 806 30.10 23.70 8.34
C LYS A 806 28.62 23.91 8.68
N SER A 807 27.87 22.82 8.83
CA SER A 807 26.40 22.88 8.97
C SER A 807 25.95 23.39 10.34
N GLY A 808 25.15 24.46 10.35
CA GLY A 808 24.51 25.00 11.55
C GLY A 808 23.40 24.08 12.08
N SER A 809 22.52 23.59 11.20
CA SER A 809 21.44 22.67 11.56
C SER A 809 21.95 21.37 12.19
N LEU A 810 23.00 20.77 11.65
CA LEU A 810 23.59 19.54 12.22
C LEU A 810 24.27 19.79 13.57
N LEU A 811 24.91 20.94 13.78
CA LEU A 811 25.46 21.32 15.09
C LEU A 811 24.35 21.44 16.13
N GLN A 812 23.23 22.10 15.77
CA GLN A 812 22.06 22.24 16.64
C GLN A 812 21.38 20.90 16.93
N LEU A 813 21.24 20.00 15.95
CA LEU A 813 20.68 18.65 16.13
C LEU A 813 21.54 17.76 17.04
N THR A 814 22.85 17.96 17.04
CA THR A 814 23.81 17.20 17.86
C THR A 814 24.16 17.87 19.18
N PHE A 815 23.53 19.00 19.54
CA PHE A 815 23.82 19.78 20.74
C PHE A 815 25.29 20.21 20.84
N ARG A 816 25.84 20.70 19.72
CA ARG A 816 27.23 21.18 19.60
C ARG A 816 27.31 22.67 19.25
N ASP A 817 26.17 23.34 19.17
CA ASP A 817 26.02 24.77 18.96
C ASP A 817 26.33 25.61 20.22
N ASN A 818 26.30 24.99 21.41
CA ASN A 818 26.72 25.62 22.66
C ASN A 818 27.43 24.61 23.59
N ALA A 819 28.29 25.12 24.49
CA ALA A 819 28.92 24.29 25.51
C ALA A 819 27.95 23.91 26.65
N ASP A 820 26.98 24.76 26.95
CA ASP A 820 25.91 24.48 27.90
C ASP A 820 24.68 23.94 27.15
N LEU A 821 24.31 22.70 27.43
CA LEU A 821 23.18 22.01 26.79
C LEU A 821 21.85 22.78 26.94
N ARG A 822 21.67 23.52 28.04
CA ARG A 822 20.45 24.33 28.27
C ARG A 822 20.43 25.63 27.45
N LYS A 823 21.55 25.97 26.80
CA LYS A 823 21.66 27.09 25.87
C LYS A 823 21.66 26.66 24.41
N CYS A 824 21.71 25.35 24.13
CA CYS A 824 21.53 24.82 22.78
C CYS A 824 20.13 25.13 22.25
N PHE A 825 20.05 25.33 20.93
CA PHE A 825 18.82 25.69 20.23
C PHE A 825 17.66 24.73 20.55
N LEU A 826 17.88 23.41 20.46
CA LEU A 826 16.82 22.43 20.68
C LEU A 826 16.25 22.45 22.10
N TYR A 827 17.09 22.70 23.10
CA TYR A 827 16.62 22.85 24.48
C TYR A 827 15.76 24.11 24.62
N GLN A 828 16.24 25.25 24.12
CA GLN A 828 15.48 26.51 24.15
C GLN A 828 14.16 26.41 23.39
N LEU A 829 14.15 25.71 22.25
CA LEU A 829 12.94 25.42 21.48
C LEU A 829 11.98 24.51 22.25
N SER A 830 12.47 23.54 23.02
CA SER A 830 11.62 22.68 23.84
C SER A 830 10.79 23.47 24.87
N GLN A 831 11.36 24.55 25.41
CA GLN A 831 10.69 25.43 26.38
C GLN A 831 9.58 26.27 25.74
N LYS A 832 9.52 26.35 24.40
CA LYS A 832 8.48 27.09 23.69
C LYS A 832 7.26 26.21 23.51
N THR A 833 6.10 26.78 23.82
CA THR A 833 4.80 26.16 23.55
C THR A 833 4.48 26.18 22.06
N GLY A 834 3.67 25.25 21.56
CA GLY A 834 3.23 25.24 20.17
C GLY A 834 2.39 24.02 19.81
N LEU A 835 2.85 22.82 20.19
CA LEU A 835 2.19 21.57 19.82
C LEU A 835 0.77 21.44 20.38
N GLN A 836 0.50 22.05 21.53
CA GLN A 836 -0.82 21.95 22.19
C GLN A 836 -1.93 22.75 21.52
N TYR A 837 -1.61 23.53 20.48
CA TYR A 837 -2.61 24.23 19.68
C TYR A 837 -3.20 23.37 18.56
N PHE A 838 -2.58 22.23 18.23
CA PHE A 838 -3.14 21.30 17.24
C PHE A 838 -4.24 20.44 17.87
N LYS A 839 -5.23 20.07 17.04
CA LYS A 839 -6.20 19.03 17.37
C LYS A 839 -5.54 17.65 17.41
N ASN A 840 -4.67 17.37 16.44
CA ASN A 840 -3.94 16.10 16.33
C ASN A 840 -2.43 16.34 16.25
N VAL A 841 -1.68 15.70 17.14
CA VAL A 841 -0.22 15.59 17.05
C VAL A 841 0.10 14.13 16.75
N VAL A 842 0.54 13.85 15.52
CA VAL A 842 0.77 12.49 15.02
C VAL A 842 2.27 12.29 14.80
N LEU A 843 2.87 11.41 15.58
CA LEU A 843 4.30 11.10 15.53
C LEU A 843 4.50 9.72 14.89
N VAL A 844 5.00 9.68 13.66
CA VAL A 844 5.31 8.43 12.94
C VAL A 844 6.79 8.12 13.07
N ALA A 845 7.11 6.94 13.59
CA ALA A 845 8.48 6.50 13.83
C ALA A 845 8.68 5.04 13.45
N SER A 846 9.88 4.69 12.98
CA SER A 846 10.28 3.29 12.76
C SER A 846 11.48 2.93 13.63
N PRO A 847 11.46 1.80 14.35
CA PRO A 847 12.63 1.28 15.05
C PRO A 847 13.78 0.90 14.10
N GLN A 848 13.50 0.75 12.80
CA GLN A 848 14.48 0.42 11.77
C GLN A 848 15.22 1.67 11.23
N ASP A 849 14.75 2.88 11.59
CA ASP A 849 15.42 4.15 11.28
C ASP A 849 16.67 4.32 12.16
N ARG A 850 17.84 4.47 11.53
CA ARG A 850 19.12 4.72 12.22
C ARG A 850 19.63 6.15 12.07
N TYR A 851 18.94 6.99 11.29
CA TYR A 851 19.28 8.39 11.08
C TYR A 851 18.71 9.22 12.22
N VAL A 852 17.41 9.03 12.50
CA VAL A 852 16.73 9.69 13.61
C VAL A 852 16.51 8.68 14.73
N PRO A 853 17.00 8.94 15.96
CA PRO A 853 16.78 8.02 17.06
C PRO A 853 15.28 7.82 17.31
N PHE A 854 14.84 6.57 17.38
CA PHE A 854 13.43 6.19 17.51
C PHE A 854 12.69 6.92 18.66
N HIS A 855 13.34 7.04 19.82
CA HIS A 855 12.78 7.76 20.98
C HIS A 855 12.70 9.28 20.76
N SER A 856 13.57 9.86 19.93
CA SER A 856 13.52 11.28 19.54
C SER A 856 12.31 11.54 18.64
N ALA A 857 12.05 10.64 17.68
CA ALA A 857 10.86 10.68 16.82
C ALA A 857 9.54 10.62 17.59
N ARG A 858 9.54 9.90 18.71
CA ARG A 858 8.36 9.71 19.57
C ARG A 858 8.21 10.74 20.70
N ILE A 859 9.18 11.63 20.88
CA ILE A 859 9.27 12.51 22.06
C ILE A 859 9.18 11.67 23.34
N GLU A 860 10.07 10.69 23.48
CA GLU A 860 10.04 9.70 24.56
C GLU A 860 11.43 9.53 25.20
N MET A 861 11.43 9.09 26.46
CA MET A 861 12.63 8.73 27.19
C MET A 861 13.31 7.49 26.59
N CYS A 862 14.61 7.30 26.85
CA CYS A 862 15.32 6.08 26.46
C CYS A 862 16.23 5.54 27.58
N LYS A 863 16.58 4.25 27.50
CA LYS A 863 17.45 3.55 28.45
C LYS A 863 18.79 4.25 28.71
N ASN A 864 19.40 4.81 27.66
CA ASN A 864 20.70 5.48 27.76
C ASN A 864 20.56 6.81 28.52
N ALA A 865 19.52 7.59 28.22
CA ALA A 865 19.21 8.83 28.93
C ALA A 865 18.91 8.61 30.42
N LEU A 866 18.19 7.53 30.77
CA LEU A 866 17.90 7.19 32.17
C LEU A 866 19.15 6.87 33.00
N LYS A 867 20.20 6.35 32.36
CA LYS A 867 21.47 5.99 33.03
C LYS A 867 22.46 7.14 33.06
N ASP A 868 22.30 8.12 32.18
CA ASP A 868 23.18 9.28 32.08
C ASP A 868 22.84 10.32 33.15
N ARG A 869 23.77 10.54 34.09
CA ARG A 869 23.61 11.50 35.18
C ARG A 869 23.82 12.95 34.78
N HIS A 870 24.47 13.21 33.64
CA HIS A 870 24.86 14.54 33.21
C HIS A 870 23.90 15.08 32.14
N THR A 871 23.72 14.34 31.04
CA THR A 871 22.89 14.80 29.91
C THR A 871 21.44 14.30 30.01
N GLY A 872 21.21 13.20 30.75
CA GLY A 872 19.89 12.60 30.96
C GLY A 872 18.85 13.54 31.59
N PRO A 873 19.18 14.32 32.64
CA PRO A 873 18.26 15.29 33.23
C PRO A 873 17.82 16.37 32.24
N VAL A 874 18.73 16.87 31.40
CA VAL A 874 18.42 17.87 30.36
C VAL A 874 17.46 17.27 29.33
N TYR A 875 17.69 16.01 28.94
CA TYR A 875 16.81 15.28 28.03
C TYR A 875 15.39 15.11 28.62
N ALA A 876 15.29 14.75 29.91
CA ALA A 876 14.03 14.64 30.63
C ALA A 876 13.27 15.96 30.75
N GLU A 877 14.00 17.07 30.98
CA GLU A 877 13.42 18.42 30.97
C GLU A 877 12.81 18.74 29.61
N MET A 878 13.50 18.46 28.51
CA MET A 878 12.99 18.72 27.16
C MET A 878 11.72 17.93 26.84
N ILE A 879 11.68 16.65 27.21
CA ILE A 879 10.48 15.80 27.07
C ILE A 879 9.31 16.42 27.83
N ASN A 880 9.53 16.80 29.10
CA ASN A 880 8.49 17.43 29.90
C ASN A 880 8.03 18.78 29.32
N ASN A 881 8.95 19.61 28.84
CA ASN A 881 8.59 20.90 28.25
C ASN A 881 7.66 20.72 27.03
N LEU A 882 7.84 19.63 26.26
CA LEU A 882 7.01 19.34 25.09
C LEU A 882 5.69 18.66 25.43
N LEU A 883 5.70 17.70 26.35
CA LEU A 883 4.53 16.86 26.64
C LEU A 883 3.58 17.46 27.68
N GLN A 884 4.08 18.21 28.68
CA GLN A 884 3.21 18.79 29.72
C GLN A 884 2.13 19.73 29.15
N PRO A 885 2.43 20.63 28.19
CA PRO A 885 1.41 21.46 27.57
C PRO A 885 0.36 20.64 26.80
N LEU A 886 0.76 19.53 26.17
CA LEU A 886 -0.14 18.64 25.42
C LEU A 886 -1.12 17.93 26.34
N ILE A 887 -0.64 17.45 27.50
CA ILE A 887 -1.48 16.79 28.50
C ILE A 887 -2.55 17.76 29.01
N GLY A 888 -2.18 19.03 29.25
CA GLY A 888 -3.10 20.06 29.72
C GLY A 888 -4.14 20.54 28.69
N ALA A 889 -3.94 20.27 27.39
CA ALA A 889 -4.83 20.73 26.33
C ALA A 889 -5.96 19.72 26.07
N LYS A 890 -7.20 20.10 26.38
CA LYS A 890 -8.38 19.21 26.29
C LYS A 890 -8.68 18.72 24.88
N ASP A 891 -8.53 19.58 23.88
CA ASP A 891 -8.90 19.28 22.49
C ASP A 891 -7.73 18.79 21.64
N CYS A 892 -6.59 18.46 22.27
CA CYS A 892 -5.40 17.94 21.61
C CYS A 892 -5.24 16.44 21.89
N THR A 893 -5.18 15.65 20.83
CA THR A 893 -4.86 14.22 20.88
C THR A 893 -3.43 14.00 20.42
N LEU A 894 -2.65 13.27 21.20
CA LEU A 894 -1.32 12.79 20.78
C LEU A 894 -1.43 11.35 20.34
N ILE A 895 -0.88 11.06 19.17
CA ILE A 895 -0.87 9.74 18.56
C ILE A 895 0.59 9.39 18.21
N ARG A 896 1.02 8.19 18.55
CA ARG A 896 2.33 7.65 18.13
C ARG A 896 2.12 6.43 17.25
N HIS A 897 2.60 6.49 16.02
CA HIS A 897 2.63 5.36 15.10
C HIS A 897 4.01 4.70 15.08
N ASN A 898 4.05 3.39 15.31
CA ASN A 898 5.25 2.58 15.14
C ASN A 898 5.13 1.76 13.87
N VAL A 899 6.06 1.98 12.94
CA VAL A 899 6.02 1.35 11.62
C VAL A 899 7.19 0.37 11.48
N PHE A 900 6.84 -0.87 11.19
CA PHE A 900 7.79 -1.93 10.84
C PHE A 900 7.67 -2.23 9.36
N HIS A 901 8.59 -1.68 8.58
CA HIS A 901 8.64 -1.85 7.14
C HIS A 901 9.17 -3.24 6.77
N ALA A 902 8.62 -3.79 5.69
CA ALA A 902 9.16 -4.94 5.00
C ALA A 902 10.31 -4.53 4.07
N LEU A 903 11.50 -4.36 4.63
CA LEU A 903 12.66 -3.90 3.87
C LEU A 903 13.51 -5.08 3.39
N PRO A 904 13.96 -5.10 2.13
CA PRO A 904 14.88 -6.12 1.65
C PRO A 904 16.23 -6.03 2.36
N ASN A 905 16.95 -7.14 2.49
CA ASN A 905 18.28 -7.17 3.10
C ASN A 905 19.32 -6.50 2.17
N THR A 906 19.41 -5.17 2.22
CA THR A 906 20.35 -4.36 1.42
C THR A 906 21.28 -3.53 2.30
N ALA A 907 22.36 -2.98 1.73
CA ALA A 907 23.26 -2.06 2.42
C ALA A 907 22.53 -0.83 2.98
N ASN A 908 21.52 -0.32 2.27
CA ASN A 908 20.67 0.79 2.73
C ASN A 908 19.82 0.42 3.95
N THR A 909 19.38 -0.85 4.04
CA THR A 909 18.66 -1.40 5.19
C THR A 909 19.59 -1.59 6.38
N LEU A 910 20.81 -2.06 6.15
CA LEU A 910 21.84 -2.19 7.20
C LEU A 910 22.25 -0.82 7.77
N ILE A 911 22.28 0.22 6.96
CA ILE A 911 22.62 1.59 7.41
C ILE A 911 21.39 2.31 8.00
N GLY A 912 20.18 1.76 7.84
CA GLY A 912 18.92 2.33 8.32
C GLY A 912 18.36 3.49 7.49
N ARG A 913 19.05 3.83 6.38
CA ARG A 913 18.57 4.84 5.40
C ARG A 913 17.28 4.39 4.73
N ALA A 914 17.15 3.09 4.47
CA ALA A 914 15.96 2.54 3.81
C ALA A 914 14.69 2.83 4.62
N ALA A 915 14.69 2.62 5.94
CA ALA A 915 13.54 2.93 6.80
C ALA A 915 13.28 4.45 6.92
N HIS A 916 14.34 5.26 6.99
CA HIS A 916 14.22 6.72 7.07
C HIS A 916 13.51 7.34 5.86
N ILE A 917 13.70 6.72 4.69
CA ILE A 917 13.10 7.16 3.41
C ILE A 917 11.78 6.43 3.14
N ALA A 918 11.62 5.18 3.59
CA ALA A 918 10.41 4.39 3.34
C ALA A 918 9.13 5.05 3.88
N VAL A 919 9.22 5.89 4.92
CA VAL A 919 8.07 6.68 5.41
C VAL A 919 7.58 7.76 4.42
N LEU A 920 8.29 8.00 3.32
CA LEU A 920 7.95 8.92 2.22
C LEU A 920 7.79 8.22 0.86
N ASP A 921 8.61 7.21 0.59
CA ASP A 921 8.71 6.62 -0.75
C ASP A 921 7.93 5.30 -0.89
N SER A 922 7.56 4.66 0.21
CA SER A 922 6.82 3.39 0.14
C SER A 922 5.34 3.65 -0.13
N GLU A 923 4.94 3.42 -1.38
CA GLU A 923 3.53 3.49 -1.84
C GLU A 923 2.63 2.65 -0.93
N LEU A 924 2.98 1.38 -0.68
CA LEU A 924 2.25 0.47 0.22
C LEU A 924 2.09 1.00 1.65
N PHE A 925 3.14 1.59 2.24
CA PHE A 925 3.04 2.14 3.59
C PHE A 925 2.15 3.36 3.62
N LEU A 926 2.40 4.33 2.75
CA LEU A 926 1.66 5.60 2.75
C LEU A 926 0.18 5.35 2.50
N GLU A 927 -0.13 4.53 1.50
CA GLU A 927 -1.51 4.25 1.15
C GLU A 927 -2.25 3.49 2.26
N LYS A 928 -1.64 2.43 2.81
CA LYS A 928 -2.18 1.70 3.97
C LYS A 928 -2.36 2.63 5.17
N PHE A 929 -1.38 3.49 5.46
CA PHE A 929 -1.45 4.44 6.57
C PHE A 929 -2.61 5.42 6.39
N PHE A 930 -2.74 6.06 5.22
CA PHE A 930 -3.78 7.04 4.97
C PHE A 930 -5.18 6.42 4.92
N LEU A 931 -5.37 5.33 4.16
CA LEU A 931 -6.68 4.69 4.02
C LEU A 931 -7.25 4.14 5.33
N VAL A 932 -6.39 3.67 6.24
CA VAL A 932 -6.83 3.03 7.50
C VAL A 932 -6.91 4.01 8.68
N ALA A 933 -6.07 5.06 8.72
CA ALA A 933 -6.06 5.99 9.86
C ALA A 933 -5.78 7.44 9.47
N GLY A 934 -4.80 7.67 8.59
CA GLY A 934 -4.21 8.98 8.33
C GLY A 934 -5.20 10.02 7.83
N LEU A 935 -6.14 9.66 6.94
CA LEU A 935 -7.11 10.60 6.38
C LEU A 935 -8.03 11.21 7.45
N ASN A 936 -8.37 10.45 8.49
CA ASN A 936 -9.21 10.93 9.59
C ASN A 936 -8.54 12.03 10.42
N TYR A 937 -7.21 12.17 10.37
CA TYR A 937 -6.54 13.29 11.00
C TYR A 937 -6.70 14.60 10.22
N PHE A 938 -7.13 14.57 8.96
CA PHE A 938 -7.32 15.76 8.13
C PHE A 938 -8.80 16.14 7.94
N LYS A 939 -9.72 15.23 8.25
CA LYS A 939 -11.16 15.52 8.42
C LYS A 939 -11.38 16.39 9.66
#